data_AF-A0A0G4KJN1-F1
#
_entry.id   AF-A0A0G4KJN1-F1
#
_cell.length_a   1.000
_cell.length_b   1.000
_cell.length_c   1.000
_cell.angle_alpha   90.00
_cell.angle_beta   90.00
_cell.angle_gamma   90.00
#
_symmetry.space_group_name_H-M   'P 1'
#
loop_
_entity.id
_entity.type
_entity.pdbx_description
1 polymer ?
#
loop_
_entity_poly.entity_id
_entity_poly.type
_entity_poly.pdbx_seq_one_letter_code
_entity_poly.pdbx_strand_id
1 'polypeptide(L)'
;MTDMLRGQASKLQLYLTIIQTETAAAESASRTAEAAVQAMRGDQHTASLAQIVGMLTGLRPQTTCVDQSEIVERLARLAMEDTRTVEVDDYESIVADVQELLKATLDEKTPLQEPEKNTSWRKALAPGEFSRDVGRFRKLFAMASRLSINGGFHDTNFRELMKSTHGKCSLSSQEYTQTINLNSGAISLSFLTTKSRSSDSASETFSVTNRLSYTSFNARLTFRPHRTRCVITAMVSMIRASGFDASLPSRIVVSPIISSSSLVFQMVQKGSLGELKPLLASGQANVRSQDEDGQTLLHYAMRRRVTDPEVSRFLIDCGLDTNATPTKQKFASPLYDLLLLRTRETARDVVYANAKLLLEGGADPFLAQDTLSPVYKAIRLGRSDILRNMATKWVYLPTDFAKSRGRGLLETAIIHSKIELEDRPHIAIEILAPILDMGASVHDRSRYRSGWSCLHLAVHFAAFWGSNAERDAIIYLVRRALGLAVWLTATNAQSSGRPGHGMIGLGIPMYEPACAHACRGGSPRAAIDCGNGEEHAAGHHGGVAVTPECMATSEPWLKTVAYCIYQHCKDIDNSTLERYWQTELISRHDEPQAKWSYQESLHHVLEGDVPTEVLQEDGVLNRTVLVDEESYIATANGNTGFGNTERWHVNFNLIILLTGAGIPILCSLLRFVPFPESVVSKFYAYIIEPPVLGSSHNVPVLKNLAIAPTRGQALFLVYISVINIIGSFVMLDQKSPNSWWGSKQEEFLSLYSNRVGMLSFANLPLLILYAGRNNILLWITNWSHSTFLLLHRWVAFICMLEAVLHSAVYLDVHVRIYKDHTEIASVEYWYWGIIATLALVLIIPFSVLPLRQRLYEFFHAAHIVLAIITIVGCWYHIIWRYERQWGYEAWVLMAIGIWVFDWFVRVVRVVQNGVKTAYVTKIDDDYLRVDIPGLDSHGHVYLYFPTLNWRLWESHPFSVIGNSNLGSGSAEINTGGNSPKDSEKVSPNVHDGPVDASSSSASSRASVRHGPAGTTLYIRLQTGTTSSLAQKAGSAIGVPVLVESSYGSESLYPGDGHAQPSTAYPDLITIAGGVGITAVLPVLSNAQSLNAPLGTKKLFWGVRASSTGLVTSVQSIIAASSVSAEEKLTPVPGRNLTRWGDVDVEVTVGERFNFRALLEAELSGQAATVGTTVMVCGPAGMADEARNVVTALGRHGAVVRYVEEAFAW
;
A
#
# COMPACT_ATOMS: atom_id res chain seq x y z
N MET A 1 -1.30 -49.83 5.29
CA MET A 1 -1.92 -50.11 3.96
C MET A 1 -3.21 -50.93 4.08
N THR A 2 -3.24 -52.00 4.87
CA THR A 2 -4.40 -52.92 5.00
C THR A 2 -5.71 -52.21 5.42
N ASP A 3 -5.67 -51.30 6.39
CA ASP A 3 -6.86 -50.55 6.81
C ASP A 3 -7.35 -49.52 5.79
N MET A 4 -6.46 -49.04 4.91
CA MET A 4 -6.83 -48.18 3.79
C MET A 4 -7.67 -48.94 2.75
N LEU A 5 -7.43 -50.25 2.58
CA LEU A 5 -8.28 -51.13 1.78
C LEU A 5 -9.60 -51.46 2.51
N ARG A 6 -9.55 -51.69 3.84
CA ARG A 6 -10.72 -51.94 4.68
C ARG A 6 -11.74 -50.78 4.64
N GLY A 7 -11.26 -49.53 4.62
CA GLY A 7 -12.09 -48.32 4.46
C GLY A 7 -12.55 -48.01 3.04
N GLN A 8 -11.97 -48.65 2.02
CA GLN A 8 -12.43 -48.59 0.62
C GLN A 8 -13.53 -49.63 0.36
N ALA A 9 -13.34 -50.87 0.84
CA ALA A 9 -14.28 -51.97 0.66
C ALA A 9 -15.68 -51.65 1.23
N SER A 10 -15.77 -51.08 2.43
CA SER A 10 -17.04 -50.69 3.06
C SER A 10 -17.78 -49.60 2.27
N LYS A 11 -17.06 -48.66 1.64
CA LYS A 11 -17.67 -47.66 0.74
C LYS A 11 -18.13 -48.30 -0.57
N LEU A 12 -17.34 -49.20 -1.16
CA LEU A 12 -17.72 -49.91 -2.38
C LEU A 12 -18.98 -50.76 -2.16
N GLN A 13 -19.11 -51.40 -1.00
CA GLN A 13 -20.25 -52.23 -0.64
C GLN A 13 -21.53 -51.41 -0.37
N LEU A 14 -21.40 -50.21 0.17
CA LEU A 14 -22.52 -49.25 0.26
C LEU A 14 -22.99 -48.81 -1.14
N TYR A 15 -22.06 -48.46 -2.04
CA TYR A 15 -22.40 -48.10 -3.42
C TYR A 15 -23.02 -49.27 -4.21
N LEU A 16 -22.51 -50.49 -4.04
CA LEU A 16 -23.11 -51.70 -4.63
C LEU A 16 -24.54 -51.95 -4.12
N THR A 17 -24.79 -51.73 -2.83
CA THR A 17 -26.13 -51.87 -2.24
C THR A 17 -27.10 -50.84 -2.85
N ILE A 18 -26.67 -49.58 -2.97
CA ILE A 18 -27.47 -48.49 -3.59
C ILE A 18 -27.77 -48.81 -5.06
N ILE A 19 -26.76 -49.20 -5.84
CA ILE A 19 -26.92 -49.58 -7.25
C ILE A 19 -27.85 -50.78 -7.39
N GLN A 20 -27.76 -51.79 -6.52
CA GLN A 20 -28.68 -52.93 -6.50
C GLN A 20 -30.12 -52.53 -6.17
N THR A 21 -30.35 -51.59 -5.24
CA THR A 21 -31.71 -51.07 -4.97
C THR A 21 -32.29 -50.25 -6.12
N GLU A 22 -31.48 -49.41 -6.78
CA GLU A 22 -31.95 -48.59 -7.91
C GLU A 22 -32.19 -49.44 -9.18
N THR A 23 -31.34 -50.43 -9.44
CA THR A 23 -31.54 -51.36 -10.57
C THR A 23 -32.74 -52.29 -10.36
N ALA A 24 -32.97 -52.80 -9.14
CA ALA A 24 -34.17 -53.57 -8.84
C ALA A 24 -35.46 -52.74 -9.02
N ALA A 25 -35.44 -51.45 -8.64
CA ALA A 25 -36.55 -50.54 -8.89
C ALA A 25 -36.77 -50.28 -10.39
N ALA A 26 -35.68 -50.08 -11.15
CA ALA A 26 -35.74 -49.86 -12.59
C ALA A 26 -36.25 -51.09 -13.37
N GLU A 27 -35.81 -52.30 -13.03
CA GLU A 27 -36.34 -53.52 -13.65
C GLU A 27 -37.81 -53.77 -13.33
N SER A 28 -38.25 -53.48 -12.09
CA SER A 28 -39.66 -53.58 -11.70
C SER A 28 -40.54 -52.62 -12.52
N ALA A 29 -40.09 -51.37 -12.68
CA ALA A 29 -40.76 -50.38 -13.54
C ALA A 29 -40.79 -50.81 -15.01
N SER A 30 -39.67 -51.33 -15.55
CA SER A 30 -39.57 -51.76 -16.95
C SER A 30 -40.51 -52.91 -17.27
N ARG A 31 -40.50 -53.99 -16.46
CA ARG A 31 -41.37 -55.16 -16.66
C ARG A 31 -42.86 -54.79 -16.57
N THR A 32 -43.20 -53.83 -15.70
CA THR A 32 -44.58 -53.32 -15.55
C THR A 32 -44.99 -52.48 -16.76
N ALA A 33 -44.08 -51.67 -17.32
CA ALA A 33 -44.32 -50.91 -18.54
C ALA A 33 -44.48 -51.82 -19.78
N GLU A 34 -43.65 -52.87 -19.90
CA GLU A 34 -43.76 -53.85 -21.00
C GLU A 34 -45.07 -54.63 -20.95
N ALA A 35 -45.53 -55.04 -19.76
CA ALA A 35 -46.84 -55.67 -19.59
C ALA A 35 -47.99 -54.74 -20.00
N ALA A 36 -47.94 -53.46 -19.63
CA ALA A 36 -48.92 -52.46 -20.06
C ALA A 36 -48.91 -52.23 -21.58
N VAL A 37 -47.73 -52.24 -22.22
CA VAL A 37 -47.60 -52.10 -23.68
C VAL A 37 -48.08 -53.34 -24.44
N GLN A 38 -47.90 -54.55 -23.90
CA GLN A 38 -48.49 -55.76 -24.46
C GLN A 38 -50.02 -55.76 -24.38
N ALA A 39 -50.60 -55.31 -23.26
CA ALA A 39 -52.05 -55.19 -23.09
C ALA A 39 -52.72 -54.23 -24.11
N MET A 40 -51.97 -53.24 -24.64
CA MET A 40 -52.45 -52.33 -25.69
C MET A 40 -52.30 -52.86 -27.13
N ARG A 41 -51.79 -54.09 -27.34
CA ARG A 41 -51.53 -54.66 -28.68
C ARG A 41 -52.34 -55.93 -29.00
N GLY A 42 -53.25 -56.36 -28.13
CA GLY A 42 -54.16 -57.48 -28.38
C GLY A 42 -55.51 -56.99 -28.90
N ASP A 43 -55.89 -57.40 -30.12
CA ASP A 43 -57.24 -57.19 -30.65
C ASP A 43 -58.28 -58.02 -29.89
N GLN A 44 -59.16 -57.38 -29.12
CA GLN A 44 -60.64 -57.42 -29.29
C GLN A 44 -61.36 -56.62 -28.18
N HIS A 45 -62.65 -56.35 -28.39
CA HIS A 45 -63.42 -55.35 -27.63
C HIS A 45 -63.74 -55.72 -26.16
N THR A 46 -64.05 -54.67 -25.38
CA THR A 46 -64.71 -54.68 -24.04
C THR A 46 -63.87 -55.01 -22.80
N ALA A 47 -62.96 -54.09 -22.45
CA ALA A 47 -62.63 -53.78 -21.05
C ALA A 47 -63.08 -52.33 -20.74
N SER A 48 -63.59 -52.06 -19.53
CA SER A 48 -64.13 -50.72 -19.20
C SER A 48 -63.11 -49.83 -18.49
N LEU A 49 -63.24 -48.50 -18.69
CA LEU A 49 -62.40 -47.47 -18.07
C LEU A 49 -62.27 -47.61 -16.54
N ALA A 50 -63.28 -48.16 -15.85
CA ALA A 50 -63.27 -48.40 -14.41
C ALA A 50 -62.20 -49.42 -13.96
N GLN A 51 -61.93 -50.46 -14.75
CA GLN A 51 -60.92 -51.47 -14.39
C GLN A 51 -59.49 -50.93 -14.56
N ILE A 52 -59.26 -50.09 -15.57
CA ILE A 52 -57.96 -49.43 -15.80
C ILE A 52 -57.68 -48.41 -14.67
N VAL A 53 -58.69 -47.63 -14.27
CA VAL A 53 -58.57 -46.70 -13.13
C VAL A 53 -58.29 -47.47 -11.83
N GLY A 54 -58.98 -48.60 -11.58
CA GLY A 54 -58.78 -49.41 -10.37
C GLY A 54 -57.35 -49.92 -10.18
N MET A 55 -56.69 -50.36 -11.26
CA MET A 55 -55.28 -50.78 -11.18
C MET A 55 -54.33 -49.59 -10.96
N LEU A 56 -54.58 -48.45 -11.61
CA LEU A 56 -53.79 -47.24 -11.44
C LEU A 56 -53.94 -46.59 -10.05
N THR A 57 -55.06 -46.81 -9.34
CA THR A 57 -55.21 -46.33 -7.96
C THR A 57 -54.34 -47.08 -6.94
N GLY A 58 -53.80 -48.25 -7.27
CA GLY A 58 -52.92 -49.03 -6.39
C GLY A 58 -51.51 -48.47 -6.20
N LEU A 59 -51.09 -47.49 -7.02
CA LEU A 59 -49.73 -46.91 -7.02
C LEU A 59 -49.67 -45.46 -6.51
N ARG A 60 -50.64 -45.04 -5.69
CA ARG A 60 -50.51 -43.83 -4.86
C ARG A 60 -50.01 -44.19 -3.46
N PRO A 61 -48.81 -43.74 -3.05
CA PRO A 61 -48.56 -43.45 -1.64
C PRO A 61 -49.63 -42.47 -1.14
N GLN A 62 -50.16 -42.67 0.06
CA GLN A 62 -51.15 -41.78 0.66
C GLN A 62 -50.50 -40.48 1.15
N THR A 63 -50.14 -39.58 0.24
CA THR A 63 -49.96 -38.16 0.59
C THR A 63 -51.34 -37.51 0.63
N THR A 64 -52.02 -37.63 1.76
CA THR A 64 -53.17 -36.79 2.09
C THR A 64 -52.73 -35.32 2.02
N CYS A 65 -53.46 -34.49 1.29
CA CYS A 65 -53.30 -33.04 1.40
C CYS A 65 -53.83 -32.62 2.78
N VAL A 66 -52.95 -32.51 3.76
CA VAL A 66 -53.27 -31.88 5.05
C VAL A 66 -53.61 -30.41 4.78
N ASP A 67 -54.72 -29.93 5.35
CA ASP A 67 -55.10 -28.53 5.16
C ASP A 67 -54.06 -27.64 5.86
N GLN A 68 -53.55 -26.61 5.15
CA GLN A 68 -52.56 -25.69 5.73
C GLN A 68 -53.07 -24.97 6.99
N SER A 69 -54.39 -24.85 7.16
CA SER A 69 -55.01 -24.35 8.39
C SER A 69 -54.94 -25.34 9.56
N GLU A 70 -55.04 -26.65 9.31
CA GLU A 70 -54.91 -27.69 10.34
C GLU A 70 -53.48 -27.76 10.90
N ILE A 71 -52.48 -27.66 10.01
CA ILE A 71 -51.05 -27.54 10.38
C ILE A 71 -50.85 -26.33 11.32
N VAL A 72 -51.46 -25.20 10.98
CA VAL A 72 -51.35 -23.97 11.78
C VAL A 72 -52.05 -24.12 13.13
N GLU A 73 -53.22 -24.76 13.21
CA GLU A 73 -53.91 -25.01 14.48
C GLU A 73 -53.21 -26.05 15.35
N ARG A 74 -52.44 -26.97 14.76
CA ARG A 74 -51.56 -27.90 15.50
C ARG A 74 -50.37 -27.16 16.10
N LEU A 75 -49.64 -26.39 15.29
CA LEU A 75 -48.51 -25.58 15.73
C LEU A 75 -48.92 -24.47 16.73
N ALA A 76 -50.13 -23.92 16.60
CA ALA A 76 -50.67 -22.92 17.52
C ALA A 76 -51.12 -23.51 18.88
N ARG A 77 -51.52 -24.79 18.94
CA ARG A 77 -51.80 -25.48 20.23
C ARG A 77 -50.51 -25.72 21.01
N LEU A 78 -49.52 -26.35 20.37
CA LEU A 78 -48.18 -26.58 20.93
C LEU A 78 -47.54 -25.31 21.50
N ALA A 79 -47.80 -24.16 20.86
CA ALA A 79 -47.33 -22.86 21.30
C ALA A 79 -47.89 -22.35 22.64
N MET A 80 -49.04 -22.86 23.08
CA MET A 80 -49.71 -22.46 24.33
C MET A 80 -49.42 -23.44 25.48
N GLU A 81 -48.87 -24.62 25.17
CA GLU A 81 -48.69 -25.72 26.13
C GLU A 81 -47.23 -25.91 26.56
N ASP A 82 -46.24 -25.47 25.76
CA ASP A 82 -44.83 -25.81 26.03
C ASP A 82 -43.80 -24.69 25.76
N THR A 83 -42.76 -24.66 26.62
CA THR A 83 -41.54 -23.84 26.48
C THR A 83 -40.30 -24.65 26.84
N ARG A 84 -40.02 -25.71 26.07
CA ARG A 84 -38.84 -26.59 26.27
C ARG A 84 -38.06 -26.82 24.98
N THR A 85 -36.80 -27.22 25.16
CA THR A 85 -36.00 -27.85 24.10
C THR A 85 -36.19 -29.36 24.23
N VAL A 86 -36.51 -30.03 23.13
CA VAL A 86 -36.75 -31.48 23.07
C VAL A 86 -35.87 -32.11 21.99
N GLU A 87 -35.66 -33.41 22.09
CA GLU A 87 -35.00 -34.19 21.04
C GLU A 87 -36.00 -34.42 19.89
N VAL A 88 -35.52 -34.47 18.65
CA VAL A 88 -36.42 -34.40 17.47
C VAL A 88 -37.27 -35.66 17.29
N ASP A 89 -36.77 -36.81 17.73
CA ASP A 89 -37.44 -38.10 17.69
C ASP A 89 -38.80 -38.10 18.44
N ASP A 90 -38.95 -37.27 19.49
CA ASP A 90 -40.22 -37.09 20.22
C ASP A 90 -41.26 -36.25 19.43
N TYR A 91 -40.83 -35.50 18.40
CA TYR A 91 -41.60 -34.42 17.77
C TYR A 91 -41.48 -34.38 16.24
N GLU A 92 -41.25 -35.52 15.58
CA GLU A 92 -41.14 -35.64 14.11
C GLU A 92 -42.29 -34.95 13.34
N SER A 93 -43.51 -34.99 13.89
CA SER A 93 -44.71 -34.38 13.30
C SER A 93 -44.57 -32.86 13.07
N ILE A 94 -43.89 -32.15 13.97
CA ILE A 94 -43.61 -30.72 13.84
C ILE A 94 -42.59 -30.47 12.72
N VAL A 95 -41.60 -31.35 12.58
CA VAL A 95 -40.57 -31.27 11.53
C VAL A 95 -41.19 -31.59 10.16
N ALA A 96 -42.13 -32.53 10.08
CA ALA A 96 -42.93 -32.78 8.89
C ALA A 96 -43.82 -31.59 8.51
N ASP A 97 -44.49 -30.97 9.48
CA ASP A 97 -45.36 -29.79 9.26
C ASP A 97 -44.59 -28.60 8.67
N VAL A 98 -43.39 -28.30 9.19
CA VAL A 98 -42.53 -27.24 8.62
C VAL A 98 -41.99 -27.63 7.23
N GLN A 99 -41.74 -28.91 6.96
CA GLN A 99 -41.33 -29.39 5.65
C GLN A 99 -42.45 -29.30 4.59
N GLU A 100 -43.70 -29.60 4.94
CA GLU A 100 -44.83 -29.49 4.00
C GLU A 100 -45.19 -28.01 3.72
N LEU A 101 -45.06 -27.12 4.73
CA LEU A 101 -45.13 -25.67 4.52
C LEU A 101 -44.02 -25.13 3.60
N LEU A 102 -42.80 -25.70 3.66
CA LEU A 102 -41.71 -25.38 2.72
C LEU A 102 -41.95 -25.95 1.31
N LYS A 103 -42.55 -27.13 1.20
CA LYS A 103 -42.85 -27.77 -0.09
C LYS A 103 -43.87 -26.96 -0.89
N ALA A 104 -44.86 -26.36 -0.22
CA ALA A 104 -45.79 -25.41 -0.82
C ALA A 104 -45.12 -24.18 -1.47
N THR A 105 -43.90 -23.79 -1.07
CA THR A 105 -43.14 -22.71 -1.73
C THR A 105 -42.26 -23.17 -2.89
N LEU A 106 -42.27 -24.47 -3.23
CA LEU A 106 -41.45 -25.09 -4.28
C LEU A 106 -42.27 -25.70 -5.42
N ASP A 107 -43.51 -26.15 -5.18
CA ASP A 107 -44.30 -26.94 -6.15
C ASP A 107 -45.32 -26.15 -7.00
N GLU A 108 -45.62 -24.88 -6.70
CA GLU A 108 -46.56 -24.09 -7.54
C GLU A 108 -45.92 -23.59 -8.84
N LYS A 109 -46.70 -23.64 -9.93
CA LYS A 109 -46.26 -23.30 -11.31
C LYS A 109 -46.19 -21.80 -11.60
N THR A 110 -46.01 -20.98 -10.58
CA THR A 110 -45.72 -19.54 -10.68
C THR A 110 -44.21 -19.36 -10.88
N PRO A 111 -43.76 -18.82 -12.03
CA PRO A 111 -42.34 -18.49 -12.18
C PRO A 111 -41.97 -17.47 -11.09
N LEU A 112 -41.01 -17.82 -10.22
CA LEU A 112 -40.55 -16.95 -9.14
C LEU A 112 -40.14 -15.60 -9.72
N GLN A 113 -40.98 -14.60 -9.51
CA GLN A 113 -40.80 -13.26 -10.05
C GLN A 113 -39.50 -12.69 -9.47
N GLU A 114 -38.50 -12.43 -10.34
CA GLU A 114 -37.27 -11.76 -9.92
C GLU A 114 -37.64 -10.47 -9.17
N PRO A 115 -37.01 -10.18 -8.01
CA PRO A 115 -37.41 -9.08 -7.15
C PRO A 115 -37.43 -7.77 -7.95
N GLU A 116 -38.58 -7.10 -7.97
CA GLU A 116 -38.81 -5.95 -8.86
C GLU A 116 -37.70 -4.90 -8.73
N LYS A 117 -37.35 -4.28 -9.87
CA LYS A 117 -36.21 -3.36 -10.07
C LYS A 117 -36.19 -2.07 -9.21
N ASN A 118 -37.08 -1.93 -8.23
CA ASN A 118 -37.24 -0.76 -7.37
C ASN A 118 -36.33 -0.73 -6.13
N THR A 119 -35.53 -1.78 -5.83
CA THR A 119 -34.59 -1.78 -4.69
C THR A 119 -33.13 -1.90 -5.12
N SER A 120 -32.48 -0.75 -5.35
CA SER A 120 -31.13 -0.63 -5.92
C SER A 120 -29.95 -1.01 -4.98
N TRP A 121 -30.21 -1.83 -3.96
CA TRP A 121 -29.32 -2.05 -2.81
C TRP A 121 -29.09 -3.53 -2.43
N ARG A 122 -29.51 -4.48 -3.28
CA ARG A 122 -29.10 -5.89 -3.17
C ARG A 122 -28.31 -6.29 -4.41
N LYS A 123 -27.26 -7.11 -4.23
CA LYS A 123 -26.59 -7.79 -5.35
C LYS A 123 -27.62 -8.73 -5.98
N ALA A 124 -27.83 -8.65 -7.30
CA ALA A 124 -28.74 -9.57 -7.99
C ALA A 124 -28.31 -11.01 -7.69
N LEU A 125 -29.24 -11.85 -7.23
CA LEU A 125 -28.94 -13.26 -6.98
C LEU A 125 -28.56 -13.94 -8.30
N ALA A 126 -27.61 -14.86 -8.24
CA ALA A 126 -27.38 -15.74 -9.38
C ALA A 126 -28.63 -16.63 -9.61
N PRO A 127 -29.03 -16.91 -10.86
CA PRO A 127 -30.15 -17.80 -11.14
C PRO A 127 -30.02 -19.15 -10.40
N GLY A 128 -31.06 -19.53 -9.65
CA GLY A 128 -31.10 -20.73 -8.81
C GLY A 128 -30.50 -20.61 -7.40
N GLU A 129 -29.81 -19.51 -7.06
CA GLU A 129 -29.17 -19.32 -5.74
C GLU A 129 -30.18 -19.37 -4.57
N PHE A 130 -31.35 -18.74 -4.75
CA PHE A 130 -32.45 -18.80 -3.78
C PHE A 130 -32.93 -20.25 -3.52
N SER A 131 -33.16 -21.01 -4.59
CA SER A 131 -33.64 -22.40 -4.51
C SER A 131 -32.62 -23.32 -3.81
N ARG A 132 -31.32 -23.11 -4.08
CA ARG A 132 -30.22 -23.83 -3.40
C ARG A 132 -30.27 -23.61 -1.88
N ASP A 133 -30.46 -22.38 -1.44
CA ASP A 133 -30.39 -22.04 -0.01
C ASP A 133 -31.71 -22.34 0.73
N VAL A 134 -32.87 -22.30 0.06
CA VAL A 134 -34.12 -22.93 0.53
C VAL A 134 -33.92 -24.44 0.72
N GLY A 135 -33.30 -25.11 -0.26
CA GLY A 135 -32.94 -26.52 -0.17
C GLY A 135 -31.95 -26.82 0.97
N ARG A 136 -31.05 -25.88 1.29
CA ARG A 136 -30.15 -25.95 2.45
C ARG A 136 -30.93 -25.81 3.76
N PHE A 137 -31.84 -24.84 3.88
CA PHE A 137 -32.70 -24.67 5.06
C PHE A 137 -33.53 -25.93 5.33
N ARG A 138 -34.20 -26.49 4.32
CA ARG A 138 -34.99 -27.72 4.46
C ARG A 138 -34.16 -28.89 4.99
N LYS A 139 -32.94 -29.09 4.45
CA LYS A 139 -32.03 -30.14 4.90
C LYS A 139 -31.55 -29.93 6.34
N LEU A 140 -31.13 -28.71 6.68
CA LEU A 140 -30.61 -28.41 8.02
C LEU A 140 -31.70 -28.46 9.11
N PHE A 141 -32.94 -28.06 8.78
CA PHE A 141 -34.06 -28.20 9.70
C PHE A 141 -34.45 -29.68 9.93
N ALA A 142 -34.40 -30.50 8.87
CA ALA A 142 -34.69 -31.93 8.93
C ALA A 142 -33.59 -32.78 9.62
N MET A 143 -32.33 -32.30 9.64
CA MET A 143 -31.19 -33.00 10.23
C MET A 143 -30.82 -32.51 11.65
N ALA A 144 -31.67 -31.69 12.28
CA ALA A 144 -31.46 -31.26 13.66
C ALA A 144 -31.79 -32.41 14.63
N SER A 145 -30.93 -32.66 15.61
CA SER A 145 -31.19 -33.63 16.69
C SER A 145 -32.03 -33.06 17.83
N ARG A 146 -32.09 -31.72 17.96
CA ARG A 146 -32.85 -31.01 18.99
C ARG A 146 -33.63 -29.83 18.40
N LEU A 147 -34.85 -29.65 18.89
CA LEU A 147 -35.79 -28.61 18.52
C LEU A 147 -36.14 -27.76 19.74
N SER A 148 -35.98 -26.44 19.65
CA SER A 148 -36.36 -25.51 20.71
C SER A 148 -37.69 -24.84 20.39
N ILE A 149 -38.74 -25.20 21.14
CA ILE A 149 -40.11 -24.67 20.97
C ILE A 149 -40.31 -23.55 21.99
N ASN A 150 -40.48 -22.32 21.52
CA ASN A 150 -40.64 -21.12 22.35
C ASN A 150 -39.54 -20.88 23.41
N GLY A 151 -38.41 -21.60 23.36
CA GLY A 151 -37.31 -21.47 24.30
C GLY A 151 -36.61 -20.10 24.25
N GLY A 152 -36.15 -19.66 25.41
CA GLY A 152 -35.14 -18.59 25.55
C GLY A 152 -33.72 -19.15 25.34
N PHE A 153 -32.76 -18.27 25.07
CA PHE A 153 -31.38 -18.69 24.76
C PHE A 153 -30.57 -18.89 26.06
N HIS A 154 -30.74 -20.04 26.71
CA HIS A 154 -30.11 -20.35 28.00
C HIS A 154 -28.68 -20.91 27.92
N ASP A 155 -28.19 -21.27 26.73
CA ASP A 155 -26.80 -21.69 26.56
C ASP A 155 -25.87 -20.46 26.53
N THR A 156 -25.28 -20.15 27.70
CA THR A 156 -24.30 -19.08 27.87
C THR A 156 -23.09 -19.26 26.97
N ASN A 157 -22.64 -20.50 26.77
CA ASN A 157 -21.41 -20.81 26.08
C ASN A 157 -21.53 -20.49 24.59
N PHE A 158 -22.69 -20.74 23.97
CA PHE A 158 -22.92 -20.29 22.60
C PHE A 158 -23.18 -18.77 22.50
N ARG A 159 -23.79 -18.13 23.50
CA ARG A 159 -23.89 -16.65 23.52
C ARG A 159 -22.50 -16.00 23.66
N GLU A 160 -21.52 -16.71 24.21
CA GLU A 160 -20.11 -16.30 24.17
C GLU A 160 -19.40 -16.72 22.88
N LEU A 161 -19.72 -17.88 22.30
CA LEU A 161 -19.23 -18.28 20.98
C LEU A 161 -19.65 -17.29 19.88
N MET A 162 -20.86 -16.70 19.95
CA MET A 162 -21.25 -15.62 19.05
C MET A 162 -20.48 -14.32 19.33
N LYS A 163 -20.21 -13.98 20.60
CA LYS A 163 -19.36 -12.81 20.93
C LYS A 163 -17.93 -12.97 20.41
N SER A 164 -17.36 -14.18 20.44
CA SER A 164 -16.00 -14.45 19.95
C SER A 164 -15.93 -14.66 18.44
N THR A 165 -16.90 -15.34 17.83
CA THR A 165 -16.96 -15.52 16.36
C THR A 165 -17.40 -14.25 15.62
N HIS A 166 -18.05 -13.27 16.26
CA HIS A 166 -18.12 -11.90 15.73
C HIS A 166 -16.80 -11.11 15.86
N GLY A 167 -15.67 -11.79 16.10
CA GLY A 167 -14.33 -11.25 16.17
C GLY A 167 -13.86 -10.57 14.88
N LYS A 168 -13.94 -9.24 14.88
CA LYS A 168 -13.15 -8.21 14.16
C LYS A 168 -12.93 -8.26 12.64
N CYS A 169 -13.22 -9.34 11.91
CA CYS A 169 -13.07 -9.36 10.46
C CYS A 169 -14.15 -10.21 9.76
N SER A 170 -14.57 -9.76 8.57
CA SER A 170 -15.56 -10.40 7.71
C SER A 170 -15.25 -10.05 6.25
N LEU A 171 -15.04 -11.06 5.41
CA LEU A 171 -14.65 -10.87 4.00
C LEU A 171 -15.87 -10.60 3.12
N SER A 172 -16.99 -11.25 3.40
CA SER A 172 -18.22 -11.13 2.62
C SER A 172 -19.43 -11.53 3.45
N SER A 173 -20.45 -10.67 3.49
CA SER A 173 -21.79 -11.02 3.94
C SER A 173 -22.76 -10.93 2.76
N GLN A 174 -23.75 -11.81 2.72
CA GLN A 174 -24.86 -11.77 1.76
C GLN A 174 -26.16 -12.00 2.52
N GLU A 175 -27.03 -11.00 2.54
CA GLU A 175 -28.40 -11.11 3.03
C GLU A 175 -29.40 -10.93 1.89
N TYR A 176 -30.45 -11.76 1.87
CA TYR A 176 -31.64 -11.52 1.08
C TYR A 176 -32.89 -12.04 1.78
N THR A 177 -34.04 -11.40 1.51
CA THR A 177 -35.35 -11.84 1.98
C THR A 177 -36.35 -11.76 0.83
N GLN A 178 -37.14 -12.81 0.64
CA GLN A 178 -38.26 -12.86 -0.30
C GLN A 178 -39.55 -13.19 0.46
N THR A 179 -40.65 -12.51 0.09
CA THR A 179 -41.99 -12.77 0.64
C THR A 179 -42.89 -13.30 -0.46
N ILE A 180 -43.66 -14.33 -0.16
CA ILE A 180 -44.60 -15.03 -1.03
C ILE A 180 -45.97 -14.97 -0.34
N ASN A 181 -46.97 -14.42 -1.03
CA ASN A 181 -48.34 -14.40 -0.54
C ASN A 181 -49.06 -15.66 -1.01
N LEU A 182 -49.55 -16.49 -0.09
CA LEU A 182 -50.39 -17.65 -0.34
C LEU A 182 -51.84 -17.36 0.02
N ASN A 183 -52.78 -18.16 -0.49
CA ASN A 183 -54.21 -18.06 -0.14
C ASN A 183 -54.49 -18.25 1.37
N SER A 184 -53.58 -18.89 2.09
CA SER A 184 -53.64 -19.18 3.54
C SER A 184 -52.96 -18.12 4.42
N GLY A 185 -52.03 -17.32 3.87
CA GLY A 185 -51.19 -16.38 4.61
C GLY A 185 -49.93 -15.97 3.83
N ALA A 186 -49.10 -15.10 4.41
CA ALA A 186 -47.82 -14.70 3.83
C ALA A 186 -46.65 -15.50 4.42
N ILE A 187 -45.78 -16.04 3.56
CA ILE A 187 -44.48 -16.62 3.91
C ILE A 187 -43.39 -15.60 3.60
N SER A 188 -42.50 -15.34 4.56
CA SER A 188 -41.23 -14.62 4.35
C SER A 188 -40.05 -15.54 4.64
N LEU A 189 -39.15 -15.65 3.67
CA LEU A 189 -37.91 -16.42 3.74
C LEU A 189 -36.71 -15.48 3.71
N SER A 190 -35.95 -15.43 4.81
CA SER A 190 -34.75 -14.62 5.00
C SER A 190 -33.51 -15.50 5.12
N PHE A 191 -32.45 -15.15 4.40
CA PHE A 191 -31.17 -15.86 4.38
C PHE A 191 -30.01 -14.89 4.58
N LEU A 192 -29.10 -15.22 5.50
CA LEU A 192 -27.88 -14.50 5.79
C LEU A 192 -26.70 -15.47 5.77
N THR A 193 -25.81 -15.33 4.79
CA THR A 193 -24.54 -16.07 4.71
C THR A 193 -23.37 -15.12 4.97
N THR A 194 -22.56 -15.41 5.99
CA THR A 194 -21.30 -14.68 6.23
C THR A 194 -20.11 -15.58 5.92
N LYS A 195 -19.00 -14.98 5.47
CA LYS A 195 -17.69 -15.63 5.36
C LYS A 195 -16.62 -14.69 5.93
N SER A 196 -15.76 -15.24 6.77
CA SER A 196 -14.67 -14.51 7.41
C SER A 196 -13.31 -15.15 7.13
N ARG A 197 -12.28 -14.31 7.26
CA ARG A 197 -10.93 -14.66 7.71
C ARG A 197 -10.71 -13.84 8.96
N SER A 198 -10.02 -14.36 9.97
CA SER A 198 -9.36 -13.48 10.94
C SER A 198 -8.30 -12.61 10.25
N SER A 199 -8.21 -11.36 10.70
CA SER A 199 -7.07 -10.47 10.44
C SER A 199 -6.96 -9.55 11.65
N ASP A 200 -5.95 -9.77 12.49
CA ASP A 200 -5.95 -9.23 13.85
C ASP A 200 -5.51 -7.77 13.91
N SER A 201 -6.46 -6.88 13.64
CA SER A 201 -6.38 -5.47 14.04
C SER A 201 -6.94 -5.30 15.46
N ALA A 202 -6.04 -5.26 16.43
CA ALA A 202 -6.22 -4.82 17.82
C ALA A 202 -7.06 -5.72 18.76
N SER A 203 -6.50 -6.84 19.19
CA SER A 203 -6.41 -7.15 20.63
C SER A 203 -5.22 -8.09 20.89
N GLU A 204 -4.59 -7.95 22.04
CA GLU A 204 -3.47 -8.80 22.45
C GLU A 204 -3.97 -10.19 22.92
N THR A 205 -3.03 -11.14 23.07
CA THR A 205 -3.22 -12.45 23.73
C THR A 205 -4.29 -13.40 23.16
N PHE A 206 -3.94 -14.11 22.08
CA PHE A 206 -4.14 -15.56 21.99
C PHE A 206 -3.14 -16.19 21.00
N SER A 207 -2.76 -17.45 21.19
CA SER A 207 -1.68 -18.12 20.45
C SER A 207 -2.16 -18.93 19.23
N VAL A 208 -1.22 -19.58 18.54
CA VAL A 208 -1.39 -20.16 17.19
C VAL A 208 -2.52 -21.18 17.13
N THR A 209 -3.55 -20.86 16.34
CA THR A 209 -4.42 -21.84 15.68
C THR A 209 -4.54 -21.50 14.20
N ASN A 210 -5.04 -22.44 13.40
CA ASN A 210 -5.18 -22.32 11.94
C ASN A 210 -5.80 -20.98 11.49
N ARG A 211 -5.52 -20.56 10.25
CA ARG A 211 -6.23 -19.47 9.55
C ARG A 211 -7.72 -19.82 9.38
N LEU A 212 -8.49 -19.61 10.45
CA LEU A 212 -9.87 -20.04 10.63
C LEU A 212 -10.82 -19.26 9.72
N SER A 213 -10.92 -19.75 8.48
CA SER A 213 -12.00 -19.34 7.58
C SER A 213 -13.32 -19.96 8.06
N TYR A 214 -14.08 -19.18 8.84
CA TYR A 214 -15.43 -19.57 9.24
C TYR A 214 -16.49 -19.00 8.29
N THR A 215 -17.55 -19.76 8.09
CA THR A 215 -18.72 -19.37 7.30
C THR A 215 -19.97 -19.64 8.14
N SER A 216 -20.80 -18.61 8.33
CA SER A 216 -22.12 -18.79 8.96
C SER A 216 -23.22 -18.82 7.91
N PHE A 217 -24.27 -19.58 8.20
CA PHE A 217 -25.52 -19.62 7.44
C PHE A 217 -26.66 -19.54 8.44
N ASN A 218 -27.35 -18.40 8.45
CA ASN A 218 -28.54 -18.16 9.25
C ASN A 218 -29.73 -18.04 8.30
N ALA A 219 -30.80 -18.77 8.58
CA ALA A 219 -31.98 -18.84 7.73
C ALA A 219 -33.25 -18.86 8.58
N ARG A 220 -34.25 -18.10 8.13
CA ARG A 220 -35.47 -17.80 8.88
C ARG A 220 -36.68 -17.91 7.95
N LEU A 221 -37.64 -18.73 8.34
CA LEU A 221 -38.95 -18.88 7.70
C LEU A 221 -40.00 -18.30 8.65
N THR A 222 -40.68 -17.23 8.23
CA THR A 222 -41.80 -16.64 8.97
C THR A 222 -43.09 -16.86 8.20
N PHE A 223 -44.10 -17.46 8.83
CA PHE A 223 -45.45 -17.58 8.28
C PHE A 223 -46.45 -16.75 9.09
N ARG A 224 -47.19 -15.86 8.41
CA ARG A 224 -48.30 -15.07 8.97
C ARG A 224 -49.61 -15.51 8.29
N PRO A 225 -50.40 -16.40 8.92
CA PRO A 225 -51.71 -16.81 8.44
C PRO A 225 -52.68 -15.63 8.28
N HIS A 226 -53.66 -15.76 7.39
CA HIS A 226 -54.73 -14.78 7.23
C HIS A 226 -55.90 -14.95 8.23
N ARG A 227 -56.10 -16.15 8.77
CA ARG A 227 -57.28 -16.48 9.62
C ARG A 227 -56.97 -16.62 11.11
N THR A 228 -55.82 -17.16 11.49
CA THR A 228 -55.46 -17.40 12.90
C THR A 228 -54.63 -16.25 13.46
N ARG A 229 -54.77 -16.00 14.77
CA ARG A 229 -54.11 -14.88 15.47
C ARG A 229 -52.72 -15.25 15.99
N CYS A 230 -51.85 -15.79 15.15
CA CYS A 230 -50.47 -16.13 15.51
C CYS A 230 -49.53 -16.12 14.31
N VAL A 231 -48.30 -15.60 14.48
CA VAL A 231 -47.20 -15.74 13.52
C VAL A 231 -46.31 -16.90 13.96
N ILE A 232 -45.91 -17.76 13.02
CA ILE A 232 -45.01 -18.89 13.26
C ILE A 232 -43.65 -18.56 12.61
N THR A 233 -42.56 -18.62 13.37
CA THR A 233 -41.20 -18.37 12.86
C THR A 233 -40.29 -19.56 13.16
N ALA A 234 -39.87 -20.27 12.11
CA ALA A 234 -38.82 -21.29 12.17
C ALA A 234 -37.45 -20.68 11.86
N MET A 235 -36.40 -21.08 12.58
CA MET A 235 -35.03 -20.58 12.40
C MET A 235 -34.00 -21.72 12.43
N VAL A 236 -32.96 -21.58 11.59
CA VAL A 236 -31.79 -22.45 11.52
C VAL A 236 -30.54 -21.58 11.52
N SER A 237 -29.52 -21.98 12.27
CA SER A 237 -28.19 -21.38 12.25
C SER A 237 -27.12 -22.46 12.19
N MET A 238 -26.15 -22.28 11.30
CA MET A 238 -24.98 -23.15 11.12
C MET A 238 -23.72 -22.30 11.05
N ILE A 239 -22.65 -22.75 11.71
CA ILE A 239 -21.29 -22.22 11.61
C ILE A 239 -20.38 -23.36 11.17
N ARG A 240 -19.68 -23.19 10.05
CA ARG A 240 -18.65 -24.09 9.54
C ARG A 240 -17.30 -23.40 9.66
N ALA A 241 -16.34 -24.01 10.36
CA ALA A 241 -14.96 -23.57 10.48
C ALA A 241 -14.00 -24.65 9.91
N SER A 242 -12.72 -24.30 9.74
CA SER A 242 -11.71 -25.24 9.23
C SER A 242 -11.42 -26.36 10.23
N GLY A 243 -12.16 -27.47 10.11
CA GLY A 243 -12.05 -28.66 10.97
C GLY A 243 -13.25 -28.92 11.89
N PHE A 244 -14.25 -28.03 11.94
CA PHE A 244 -15.40 -28.16 12.84
C PHE A 244 -16.69 -27.58 12.23
N ASP A 245 -17.76 -28.36 12.24
CA ASP A 245 -19.11 -27.95 11.82
C ASP A 245 -20.05 -27.94 13.02
N ALA A 246 -20.66 -26.79 13.31
CA ALA A 246 -21.61 -26.59 14.40
C ALA A 246 -22.96 -26.09 13.87
N SER A 247 -24.02 -26.88 14.05
CA SER A 247 -25.40 -26.46 13.87
C SER A 247 -26.04 -26.16 15.22
N LEU A 248 -26.72 -25.01 15.34
CA LEU A 248 -27.62 -24.79 16.47
C LEU A 248 -28.82 -25.75 16.42
N PRO A 249 -29.46 -26.05 17.58
CA PRO A 249 -30.80 -26.59 17.61
C PRO A 249 -31.74 -25.73 16.75
N SER A 250 -32.55 -26.38 15.89
CA SER A 250 -33.57 -25.66 15.14
C SER A 250 -34.58 -25.04 16.11
N ARG A 251 -35.06 -23.84 15.83
CA ARG A 251 -35.98 -23.12 16.72
C ARG A 251 -37.32 -22.89 16.04
N ILE A 252 -38.41 -23.08 16.76
CA ILE A 252 -39.74 -22.60 16.38
C ILE A 252 -40.22 -21.63 17.45
N VAL A 253 -40.66 -20.46 17.02
CA VAL A 253 -41.26 -19.42 17.86
C VAL A 253 -42.65 -19.15 17.33
N VAL A 254 -43.65 -19.16 18.20
CA VAL A 254 -45.02 -18.76 17.84
C VAL A 254 -45.42 -17.53 18.63
N SER A 255 -45.85 -16.50 17.92
CA SER A 255 -46.05 -15.14 18.40
C SER A 255 -47.53 -14.75 18.25
N PRO A 256 -48.32 -14.61 19.33
CA PRO A 256 -49.74 -14.31 19.22
C PRO A 256 -49.99 -12.88 18.69
N ILE A 257 -51.02 -12.72 17.86
CA ILE A 257 -51.46 -11.43 17.31
C ILE A 257 -52.62 -10.91 18.18
N ILE A 258 -52.38 -9.79 18.86
CA ILE A 258 -53.34 -9.14 19.76
C ILE A 258 -53.52 -7.67 19.37
N SER A 259 -54.63 -7.05 19.78
CA SER A 259 -54.87 -5.64 19.41
C SER A 259 -53.82 -4.71 20.04
N SER A 260 -53.37 -3.72 19.28
CA SER A 260 -52.46 -2.65 19.73
C SER A 260 -52.99 -1.86 20.94
N SER A 261 -54.31 -1.88 21.14
CA SER A 261 -54.99 -1.33 22.33
C SER A 261 -54.75 -2.12 23.62
N SER A 262 -54.20 -3.34 23.55
CA SER A 262 -54.01 -4.23 24.70
C SER A 262 -53.11 -3.65 25.80
N LEU A 263 -53.43 -4.00 27.05
CA LEU A 263 -52.76 -3.48 28.25
C LEU A 263 -51.25 -3.73 28.26
N VAL A 264 -50.78 -4.85 27.70
CA VAL A 264 -49.35 -5.18 27.62
C VAL A 264 -48.54 -4.18 26.78
N PHE A 265 -49.06 -3.74 25.62
CA PHE A 265 -48.41 -2.70 24.81
C PHE A 265 -48.40 -1.37 25.55
N GLN A 266 -49.51 -1.01 26.19
CA GLN A 266 -49.60 0.22 26.98
C GLN A 266 -48.62 0.24 28.16
N MET A 267 -48.41 -0.90 28.84
CA MET A 267 -47.48 -1.01 29.98
C MET A 267 -46.01 -0.96 29.53
N VAL A 268 -45.65 -1.64 28.44
CA VAL A 268 -44.31 -1.51 27.83
C VAL A 268 -44.04 -0.07 27.37
N GLN A 269 -45.06 0.61 26.82
CA GLN A 269 -45.00 2.02 26.43
C GLN A 269 -45.04 3.00 27.65
N LYS A 270 -45.40 2.53 28.85
CA LYS A 270 -45.28 3.28 30.11
C LYS A 270 -43.92 3.09 30.80
N GLY A 271 -43.25 1.96 30.58
CA GLY A 271 -41.98 1.60 31.22
C GLY A 271 -42.12 0.85 32.55
N SER A 272 -43.34 0.48 32.97
CA SER A 272 -43.60 -0.14 34.28
C SER A 272 -43.16 -1.61 34.35
N LEU A 273 -41.86 -1.88 34.54
CA LEU A 273 -41.35 -3.26 34.67
C LEU A 273 -41.99 -4.04 35.83
N GLY A 274 -42.33 -3.35 36.92
CA GLY A 274 -43.02 -3.93 38.09
C GLY A 274 -44.48 -4.34 37.83
N GLU A 275 -45.16 -3.71 36.86
CA GLU A 275 -46.51 -4.12 36.43
C GLU A 275 -46.44 -5.21 35.35
N LEU A 276 -45.41 -5.18 34.51
CA LEU A 276 -45.22 -6.13 33.41
C LEU A 276 -44.89 -7.55 33.90
N LYS A 277 -43.97 -7.70 34.87
CA LYS A 277 -43.55 -9.04 35.36
C LYS A 277 -44.71 -9.87 35.94
N PRO A 278 -45.61 -9.35 36.79
CA PRO A 278 -46.77 -10.11 37.29
C PRO A 278 -47.76 -10.55 36.21
N LEU A 279 -48.02 -9.75 35.16
CA LEU A 279 -48.94 -10.12 34.07
C LEU A 279 -48.37 -11.24 33.18
N LEU A 280 -47.06 -11.27 33.00
CA LEU A 280 -46.38 -12.37 32.31
C LEU A 280 -46.37 -13.64 33.17
N ALA A 281 -46.06 -13.51 34.47
CA ALA A 281 -46.03 -14.63 35.42
C ALA A 281 -47.41 -15.26 35.69
N SER A 282 -48.49 -14.49 35.54
CA SER A 282 -49.88 -14.96 35.66
C SER A 282 -50.49 -15.42 34.33
N GLY A 283 -49.71 -15.48 33.24
CA GLY A 283 -50.17 -15.91 31.91
C GLY A 283 -51.13 -14.96 31.21
N GLN A 284 -51.46 -13.80 31.80
CA GLN A 284 -52.41 -12.83 31.26
C GLN A 284 -51.85 -12.05 30.05
N ALA A 285 -50.53 -12.10 29.84
CA ALA A 285 -49.87 -11.55 28.67
C ALA A 285 -48.71 -12.47 28.21
N ASN A 286 -48.44 -12.50 26.90
CA ASN A 286 -47.33 -13.24 26.31
C ASN A 286 -46.24 -12.27 25.84
N VAL A 287 -44.97 -12.50 26.22
CA VAL A 287 -43.85 -11.60 25.87
C VAL A 287 -43.64 -11.46 24.36
N ARG A 288 -43.99 -12.48 23.58
CA ARG A 288 -43.81 -12.53 22.12
C ARG A 288 -45.04 -12.05 21.35
N SER A 289 -45.96 -11.38 22.03
CA SER A 289 -47.11 -10.72 21.41
C SER A 289 -46.68 -9.74 20.32
N GLN A 290 -47.40 -9.78 19.20
CA GLN A 290 -47.32 -8.82 18.10
C GLN A 290 -48.67 -8.13 17.91
N ASP A 291 -48.66 -6.90 17.40
CA ASP A 291 -49.88 -6.21 17.03
C ASP A 291 -50.39 -6.57 15.61
N GLU A 292 -51.54 -6.01 15.26
CA GLU A 292 -52.19 -6.14 13.95
C GLU A 292 -51.26 -5.68 12.80
N ASP A 293 -50.35 -4.75 13.06
CA ASP A 293 -49.34 -4.22 12.12
C ASP A 293 -48.05 -5.08 12.06
N GLY A 294 -47.88 -6.06 12.96
CA GLY A 294 -46.72 -6.95 13.05
C GLY A 294 -45.62 -6.46 14.00
N GLN A 295 -45.90 -5.49 14.86
CA GLN A 295 -44.93 -4.89 15.77
C GLN A 295 -44.85 -5.68 17.08
N THR A 296 -43.64 -6.08 17.48
CA THR A 296 -43.37 -6.73 18.78
C THR A 296 -43.41 -5.73 19.95
N LEU A 297 -43.49 -6.22 21.19
CA LEU A 297 -43.31 -5.39 22.40
C LEU A 297 -42.05 -4.51 22.34
N LEU A 298 -40.96 -5.02 21.74
CA LEU A 298 -39.70 -4.29 21.59
C LEU A 298 -39.84 -3.04 20.69
N HIS A 299 -40.73 -3.03 19.70
CA HIS A 299 -41.02 -1.82 18.91
C HIS A 299 -41.75 -0.76 19.75
N TYR A 300 -42.71 -1.18 20.59
CA TYR A 300 -43.42 -0.27 21.49
C TYR A 300 -42.48 0.34 22.53
N ALA A 301 -41.49 -0.43 23.01
CA ALA A 301 -40.43 0.06 23.88
C ALA A 301 -39.59 1.17 23.21
N MET A 302 -39.27 1.06 21.91
CA MET A 302 -38.39 2.01 21.21
C MET A 302 -39.07 3.32 20.75
N ARG A 303 -40.36 3.52 21.02
CA ARG A 303 -41.15 4.63 20.43
C ARG A 303 -41.51 5.79 21.35
N ARG A 304 -41.14 5.76 22.64
CA ARG A 304 -41.42 6.85 23.58
C ARG A 304 -40.14 7.55 24.05
N ARG A 305 -40.26 8.82 24.45
CA ARG A 305 -39.12 9.69 24.80
C ARG A 305 -38.33 9.27 26.04
N VAL A 306 -38.89 8.42 26.90
CA VAL A 306 -38.20 7.77 28.01
C VAL A 306 -38.79 6.36 28.11
N THR A 307 -37.98 5.36 27.82
CA THR A 307 -38.27 3.94 28.10
C THR A 307 -37.09 3.40 28.88
N ASP A 308 -37.37 2.80 30.03
CA ASP A 308 -36.34 2.28 30.93
C ASP A 308 -35.50 1.19 30.22
N PRO A 309 -34.16 1.33 30.17
CA PRO A 309 -33.28 0.27 29.68
C PRO A 309 -33.48 -1.09 30.37
N GLU A 310 -34.00 -1.14 31.60
CA GLU A 310 -34.36 -2.41 32.27
C GLU A 310 -35.50 -3.15 31.57
N VAL A 311 -36.51 -2.44 31.05
CA VAL A 311 -37.61 -3.06 30.28
C VAL A 311 -37.06 -3.64 28.98
N SER A 312 -36.21 -2.89 28.29
CA SER A 312 -35.59 -3.34 27.04
C SER A 312 -34.65 -4.53 27.25
N ARG A 313 -33.83 -4.49 28.32
CA ARG A 313 -32.99 -5.63 28.74
C ARG A 313 -33.85 -6.86 29.02
N PHE A 314 -34.87 -6.74 29.86
CA PHE A 314 -35.77 -7.84 30.19
C PHE A 314 -36.47 -8.44 28.96
N LEU A 315 -36.92 -7.62 28.01
CA LEU A 315 -37.51 -8.09 26.75
C LEU A 315 -36.48 -8.83 25.86
N ILE A 316 -35.24 -8.35 25.79
CA ILE A 316 -34.15 -9.00 25.04
C ILE A 316 -33.74 -10.33 25.71
N ASP A 317 -33.65 -10.37 27.04
CA ASP A 317 -33.31 -11.58 27.80
C ASP A 317 -34.43 -12.65 27.72
N CYS A 318 -35.69 -12.26 27.51
CA CYS A 318 -36.79 -13.17 27.13
C CYS A 318 -36.66 -13.76 25.70
N GLY A 319 -35.61 -13.40 24.96
CA GLY A 319 -35.32 -13.92 23.62
C GLY A 319 -36.24 -13.40 22.53
N LEU A 320 -36.64 -12.13 22.60
CA LEU A 320 -37.30 -11.40 21.50
C LEU A 320 -36.30 -11.06 20.39
N ASP A 321 -36.77 -11.08 19.15
CA ASP A 321 -35.97 -10.76 17.97
C ASP A 321 -35.70 -9.24 17.86
N THR A 322 -34.43 -8.86 18.00
CA THR A 322 -33.92 -7.49 17.88
C THR A 322 -33.94 -6.97 16.43
N ASN A 323 -34.04 -7.87 15.45
CA ASN A 323 -34.16 -7.58 14.02
C ASN A 323 -35.59 -7.84 13.48
N ALA A 324 -36.59 -7.88 14.36
CA ALA A 324 -37.98 -8.02 13.95
C ALA A 324 -38.39 -6.84 13.06
N THR A 325 -39.16 -7.12 12.00
CA THR A 325 -39.61 -6.12 11.02
C THR A 325 -41.14 -6.19 10.86
N PRO A 326 -41.89 -5.08 11.03
CA PRO A 326 -43.36 -5.13 10.96
C PRO A 326 -43.89 -5.29 9.53
N THR A 327 -45.11 -5.81 9.40
CA THR A 327 -45.76 -6.05 8.10
C THR A 327 -46.16 -4.78 7.33
N LYS A 328 -46.21 -3.60 7.97
CA LYS A 328 -46.46 -2.32 7.28
C LYS A 328 -45.16 -1.53 7.10
N GLN A 329 -44.83 -1.21 5.84
CA GLN A 329 -43.66 -0.43 5.38
C GLN A 329 -43.37 0.89 6.11
N LYS A 330 -44.35 1.45 6.84
CA LYS A 330 -44.18 2.66 7.65
C LYS A 330 -43.21 2.48 8.83
N PHE A 331 -42.93 1.24 9.24
CA PHE A 331 -42.18 0.91 10.43
C PHE A 331 -40.94 0.08 10.10
N ALA A 332 -39.86 0.31 10.83
CA ALA A 332 -38.57 -0.34 10.59
C ALA A 332 -38.14 -1.18 11.81
N SER A 333 -36.91 -1.69 11.80
CA SER A 333 -36.34 -2.42 12.94
C SER A 333 -36.33 -1.58 14.24
N PRO A 334 -36.37 -2.21 15.43
CA PRO A 334 -36.34 -1.49 16.72
C PRO A 334 -35.18 -0.48 16.84
N LEU A 335 -34.01 -0.79 16.29
CA LEU A 335 -32.85 0.10 16.28
C LEU A 335 -33.03 1.33 15.37
N TYR A 336 -33.78 1.19 14.27
CA TYR A 336 -34.13 2.33 13.41
C TYR A 336 -35.24 3.18 14.05
N ASP A 337 -36.29 2.56 14.59
CA ASP A 337 -37.40 3.25 15.28
C ASP A 337 -36.87 4.06 16.49
N LEU A 338 -35.91 3.52 17.25
CA LEU A 338 -35.20 4.23 18.31
C LEU A 338 -34.47 5.48 17.79
N LEU A 339 -33.87 5.40 16.60
CA LEU A 339 -33.20 6.53 15.93
C LEU A 339 -34.19 7.49 15.23
N LEU A 340 -35.50 7.24 15.22
CA LEU A 340 -36.51 8.22 14.84
C LEU A 340 -36.90 9.17 15.98
N LEU A 341 -36.52 8.88 17.23
CA LEU A 341 -36.86 9.69 18.38
C LEU A 341 -36.15 11.07 18.37
N ARG A 342 -36.94 12.14 18.20
CA ARG A 342 -36.45 13.53 18.37
C ARG A 342 -36.29 13.87 19.86
N THR A 343 -35.16 13.46 20.43
CA THR A 343 -34.79 13.63 21.85
C THR A 343 -34.39 15.06 22.23
N ARG A 344 -34.65 15.46 23.48
CA ARG A 344 -33.91 16.55 24.16
C ARG A 344 -32.56 16.00 24.66
N GLU A 345 -31.63 16.88 25.01
CA GLU A 345 -30.26 16.50 25.42
C GLU A 345 -30.27 15.52 26.62
N THR A 346 -31.15 15.74 27.61
CA THR A 346 -31.39 14.86 28.77
C THR A 346 -31.98 13.48 28.48
N ALA A 347 -32.28 13.15 27.21
CA ALA A 347 -32.73 11.83 26.79
C ALA A 347 -31.73 11.11 25.86
N ARG A 348 -30.54 11.70 25.61
CA ARG A 348 -29.50 11.06 24.78
C ARG A 348 -28.99 9.76 25.41
N ASP A 349 -28.77 9.76 26.72
CA ASP A 349 -28.19 8.63 27.46
C ASP A 349 -29.14 7.43 27.48
N VAL A 350 -30.44 7.67 27.65
CA VAL A 350 -31.49 6.63 27.55
C VAL A 350 -31.51 6.03 26.15
N VAL A 351 -31.37 6.84 25.10
CA VAL A 351 -31.28 6.33 23.72
C VAL A 351 -29.96 5.58 23.48
N TYR A 352 -28.83 6.05 24.02
CA TYR A 352 -27.55 5.35 23.93
C TYR A 352 -27.57 4.00 24.65
N ALA A 353 -28.14 3.93 25.86
CA ALA A 353 -28.29 2.70 26.63
C ALA A 353 -29.20 1.68 25.92
N ASN A 354 -30.35 2.12 25.39
CA ASN A 354 -31.23 1.25 24.61
C ASN A 354 -30.57 0.80 23.29
N ALA A 355 -29.85 1.68 22.58
CA ALA A 355 -29.12 1.31 21.37
C ALA A 355 -27.99 0.31 21.68
N LYS A 356 -27.29 0.48 22.81
CA LYS A 356 -26.29 -0.47 23.30
C LYS A 356 -26.91 -1.84 23.58
N LEU A 357 -28.01 -1.91 24.31
CA LEU A 357 -28.70 -3.17 24.60
C LEU A 357 -29.18 -3.86 23.32
N LEU A 358 -29.69 -3.12 22.33
CA LEU A 358 -30.06 -3.67 21.03
C LEU A 358 -28.86 -4.25 20.27
N LEU A 359 -27.74 -3.52 20.18
CA LEU A 359 -26.51 -3.98 19.54
C LEU A 359 -25.89 -5.19 20.27
N GLU A 360 -25.91 -5.21 21.60
CA GLU A 360 -25.50 -6.36 22.43
C GLU A 360 -26.47 -7.55 22.34
N GLY A 361 -27.73 -7.29 21.96
CA GLY A 361 -28.75 -8.27 21.58
C GLY A 361 -28.75 -8.64 20.09
N GLY A 362 -27.72 -8.27 19.32
CA GLY A 362 -27.55 -8.68 17.91
C GLY A 362 -28.36 -7.87 16.89
N ALA A 363 -28.84 -6.67 17.23
CA ALA A 363 -29.48 -5.78 16.26
C ALA A 363 -28.48 -5.39 15.15
N ASP A 364 -28.88 -5.56 13.90
CA ASP A 364 -28.08 -5.25 12.72
C ASP A 364 -28.19 -3.75 12.38
N PRO A 365 -27.07 -2.98 12.38
CA PRO A 365 -27.07 -1.56 12.07
C PRO A 365 -27.20 -1.25 10.57
N PHE A 366 -27.09 -2.25 9.70
CA PHE A 366 -27.17 -2.17 8.24
C PHE A 366 -28.52 -2.60 7.67
N LEU A 367 -29.35 -3.33 8.44
CA LEU A 367 -30.68 -3.78 8.04
C LEU A 367 -31.54 -2.61 7.51
N ALA A 368 -31.85 -2.65 6.22
CA ALA A 368 -32.49 -1.56 5.48
C ALA A 368 -33.93 -1.91 5.10
N GLN A 369 -34.85 -0.97 5.32
CA GLN A 369 -36.20 -1.02 4.76
C GLN A 369 -36.47 0.26 3.95
N ASP A 370 -37.04 0.05 2.76
CA ASP A 370 -37.38 0.99 1.68
C ASP A 370 -36.32 2.01 1.20
N THR A 371 -35.59 2.75 2.05
CA THR A 371 -34.42 3.55 1.59
C THR A 371 -33.23 3.71 2.55
N LEU A 372 -33.36 3.54 3.87
CA LEU A 372 -32.29 3.88 4.84
C LEU A 372 -32.18 2.83 5.96
N SER A 373 -30.95 2.59 6.43
CA SER A 373 -30.64 1.70 7.55
C SER A 373 -30.18 2.46 8.80
N PRO A 374 -30.13 1.82 9.99
CA PRO A 374 -29.76 2.49 11.25
C PRO A 374 -28.44 3.26 11.20
N VAL A 375 -27.38 2.70 10.59
CA VAL A 375 -26.07 3.38 10.49
C VAL A 375 -26.16 4.68 9.69
N TYR A 376 -26.88 4.70 8.55
CA TYR A 376 -27.10 5.93 7.77
C TYR A 376 -27.91 6.96 8.55
N LYS A 377 -28.87 6.51 9.36
CA LYS A 377 -29.66 7.38 10.23
C LYS A 377 -28.78 7.96 11.36
N ALA A 378 -27.89 7.16 11.97
CA ALA A 378 -26.96 7.61 12.99
C ALA A 378 -25.92 8.61 12.46
N ILE A 379 -25.38 8.40 11.25
CA ILE A 379 -24.52 9.37 10.54
C ILE A 379 -25.26 10.68 10.32
N ARG A 380 -26.48 10.64 9.76
CA ARG A 380 -27.28 11.85 9.51
C ARG A 380 -27.69 12.62 10.77
N LEU A 381 -27.79 11.95 11.92
CA LEU A 381 -28.09 12.56 13.22
C LEU A 381 -26.85 12.97 14.03
N GLY A 382 -25.64 12.73 13.51
CA GLY A 382 -24.39 13.02 14.21
C GLY A 382 -24.19 12.24 15.52
N ARG A 383 -24.72 11.02 15.63
CA ARG A 383 -24.61 10.18 16.84
C ARG A 383 -23.27 9.42 16.86
N SER A 384 -22.18 10.13 17.09
CA SER A 384 -20.82 9.56 17.24
C SER A 384 -20.73 8.51 18.36
N ASP A 385 -21.51 8.69 19.43
CA ASP A 385 -21.70 7.75 20.53
C ASP A 385 -22.24 6.39 20.05
N ILE A 386 -23.30 6.40 19.25
CA ILE A 386 -23.91 5.18 18.70
C ILE A 386 -23.03 4.59 17.60
N LEU A 387 -22.41 5.42 16.74
CA LEU A 387 -21.50 4.96 15.69
C LEU A 387 -20.25 4.27 16.26
N ARG A 388 -19.69 4.77 17.36
CA ARG A 388 -18.56 4.11 18.05
C ARG A 388 -18.97 2.75 18.63
N ASN A 389 -20.20 2.63 19.13
CA ASN A 389 -20.75 1.37 19.64
C ASN A 389 -21.07 0.37 18.50
N MET A 390 -21.53 0.87 17.34
CA MET A 390 -21.63 0.06 16.12
C MET A 390 -20.23 -0.42 15.69
N ALA A 391 -19.23 0.46 15.63
CA ALA A 391 -17.88 0.12 15.17
C ALA A 391 -17.17 -0.90 16.09
N THR A 392 -17.33 -0.82 17.41
CA THR A 392 -16.72 -1.81 18.33
C THR A 392 -17.38 -3.19 18.30
N LYS A 393 -18.53 -3.34 17.61
CA LYS A 393 -19.26 -4.60 17.45
C LYS A 393 -19.32 -5.11 16.00
N TRP A 394 -19.16 -4.22 15.01
CA TRP A 394 -19.29 -4.50 13.57
C TRP A 394 -18.10 -3.89 12.80
N VAL A 395 -16.95 -4.55 12.88
CA VAL A 395 -15.64 -3.99 12.50
C VAL A 395 -15.31 -4.05 10.99
N TYR A 396 -15.98 -4.91 10.21
CA TYR A 396 -15.62 -5.11 8.79
C TYR A 396 -16.82 -5.15 7.85
N LEU A 397 -16.89 -4.14 6.98
CA LEU A 397 -17.75 -4.09 5.80
C LEU A 397 -16.99 -4.49 4.53
N PRO A 398 -17.56 -5.34 3.67
CA PRO A 398 -17.25 -5.29 2.25
C PRO A 398 -17.87 -4.01 1.69
N THR A 399 -17.05 -3.08 1.19
CA THR A 399 -17.44 -1.70 0.80
C THR A 399 -18.51 -1.63 -0.30
N ASP A 400 -18.87 -2.76 -0.91
CA ASP A 400 -19.96 -2.85 -1.89
C ASP A 400 -21.38 -2.78 -1.32
N PHE A 401 -21.61 -3.23 -0.07
CA PHE A 401 -22.97 -3.44 0.44
C PHE A 401 -23.59 -2.21 1.11
N ALA A 402 -22.81 -1.38 1.80
CA ALA A 402 -23.32 -0.18 2.46
C ALA A 402 -23.43 1.00 1.47
N LYS A 403 -24.49 0.99 0.62
CA LYS A 403 -24.75 1.99 -0.43
C LYS A 403 -26.22 2.48 -0.49
N SER A 404 -26.75 3.08 0.58
CA SER A 404 -28.07 3.75 0.54
C SER A 404 -28.11 4.84 -0.53
N ARG A 405 -29.14 4.82 -1.38
CA ARG A 405 -29.29 5.69 -2.56
C ARG A 405 -28.04 5.74 -3.46
N GLY A 406 -27.24 4.68 -3.44
CA GLY A 406 -26.00 4.54 -4.21
C GLY A 406 -24.78 5.30 -3.68
N ARG A 407 -24.85 5.99 -2.53
CA ARG A 407 -23.71 6.69 -1.88
C ARG A 407 -23.07 5.84 -0.80
N GLY A 408 -21.74 5.87 -0.66
CA GLY A 408 -21.03 5.18 0.42
C GLY A 408 -21.26 5.81 1.81
N LEU A 409 -20.93 5.09 2.89
CA LEU A 409 -21.01 5.62 4.27
C LEU A 409 -20.11 6.85 4.47
N LEU A 410 -18.84 6.75 4.06
CA LEU A 410 -17.85 7.81 4.19
C LEU A 410 -18.22 9.05 3.35
N GLU A 411 -18.65 8.83 2.10
CA GLU A 411 -19.23 9.85 1.21
C GLU A 411 -20.44 10.55 1.87
N THR A 412 -21.31 9.78 2.53
CA THR A 412 -22.50 10.32 3.22
C THR A 412 -22.12 11.15 4.45
N ALA A 413 -21.16 10.72 5.25
CA ALA A 413 -20.66 11.48 6.39
C ALA A 413 -20.02 12.80 5.96
N ILE A 414 -19.20 12.79 4.91
CA ILE A 414 -18.60 13.99 4.32
C ILE A 414 -19.69 14.98 3.86
N ILE A 415 -20.70 14.51 3.10
CA ILE A 415 -21.78 15.36 2.58
C ILE A 415 -22.72 15.89 3.68
N HIS A 416 -23.09 15.08 4.68
CA HIS A 416 -24.09 15.46 5.68
C HIS A 416 -23.52 16.18 6.91
N SER A 417 -22.18 16.27 7.04
CA SER A 417 -21.44 16.96 8.10
C SER A 417 -21.97 18.35 8.49
N LYS A 418 -22.56 19.09 7.52
CA LYS A 418 -22.99 20.50 7.68
C LYS A 418 -24.51 20.74 7.53
N ILE A 419 -25.33 19.71 7.29
CA ILE A 419 -26.73 19.91 6.86
C ILE A 419 -27.73 20.11 8.03
N GLU A 420 -27.40 19.68 9.25
CA GLU A 420 -28.26 19.85 10.45
C GLU A 420 -27.46 20.25 11.73
N LEU A 421 -26.20 20.74 11.59
CA LEU A 421 -25.23 20.89 12.70
C LEU A 421 -24.51 22.25 12.74
N GLU A 422 -25.25 23.36 12.62
CA GLU A 422 -24.67 24.72 12.56
C GLU A 422 -23.89 25.15 13.83
N ASP A 423 -24.17 24.55 14.99
CA ASP A 423 -23.66 25.00 16.31
C ASP A 423 -22.48 24.18 16.92
N ARG A 424 -22.03 23.05 16.34
CA ARG A 424 -21.01 22.18 16.99
C ARG A 424 -19.91 21.66 16.03
N PRO A 425 -18.75 22.34 15.90
CA PRO A 425 -17.73 22.01 14.89
C PRO A 425 -16.92 20.73 15.16
N HIS A 426 -16.91 20.18 16.38
CA HIS A 426 -16.02 19.06 16.75
C HIS A 426 -16.45 17.68 16.21
N ILE A 427 -17.67 17.58 15.67
CA ILE A 427 -18.33 16.31 15.36
C ILE A 427 -17.73 15.57 14.13
N ALA A 428 -17.01 16.28 13.26
CA ALA A 428 -16.50 15.71 11.99
C ALA A 428 -15.60 14.48 12.18
N ILE A 429 -14.53 14.58 13.00
CA ILE A 429 -13.63 13.43 13.26
C ILE A 429 -14.35 12.34 14.07
N GLU A 430 -15.25 12.71 14.99
CA GLU A 430 -15.99 11.73 15.79
C GLU A 430 -16.97 10.87 14.97
N ILE A 431 -17.47 11.37 13.83
CA ILE A 431 -18.25 10.56 12.87
C ILE A 431 -17.31 9.78 11.96
N LEU A 432 -16.26 10.40 11.43
CA LEU A 432 -15.39 9.79 10.43
C LEU A 432 -14.55 8.63 10.99
N ALA A 433 -14.02 8.75 12.20
CA ALA A 433 -13.18 7.71 12.80
C ALA A 433 -13.92 6.36 12.96
N PRO A 434 -15.11 6.28 13.60
CA PRO A 434 -15.88 5.04 13.64
C PRO A 434 -16.23 4.44 12.27
N ILE A 435 -16.47 5.26 11.25
CA ILE A 435 -16.79 4.77 9.89
C ILE A 435 -15.55 4.13 9.22
N LEU A 436 -14.37 4.69 9.45
CA LEU A 436 -13.10 4.13 9.00
C LEU A 436 -12.73 2.86 9.81
N ASP A 437 -13.06 2.85 11.11
CA ASP A 437 -12.90 1.67 11.99
C ASP A 437 -13.91 0.53 11.68
N MET A 438 -15.00 0.80 10.92
CA MET A 438 -15.88 -0.20 10.29
C MET A 438 -15.34 -0.71 8.93
N GLY A 439 -14.17 -0.26 8.49
CA GLY A 439 -13.52 -0.69 7.24
C GLY A 439 -13.86 0.13 5.98
N ALA A 440 -14.43 1.33 6.09
CA ALA A 440 -14.71 2.17 4.92
C ALA A 440 -13.41 2.70 4.27
N SER A 441 -13.33 2.66 2.93
CA SER A 441 -12.12 3.07 2.20
C SER A 441 -12.13 4.55 1.80
N VAL A 442 -11.02 5.25 2.10
CA VAL A 442 -10.78 6.64 1.68
C VAL A 442 -10.59 6.79 0.15
N HIS A 443 -10.32 5.67 -0.54
CA HIS A 443 -10.11 5.60 -1.98
C HIS A 443 -11.40 5.28 -2.76
N ASP A 444 -12.49 4.90 -2.08
CA ASP A 444 -13.78 4.61 -2.71
C ASP A 444 -14.26 5.80 -3.54
N ARG A 445 -14.73 5.52 -4.77
CA ARG A 445 -15.13 6.55 -5.73
C ARG A 445 -16.59 6.94 -5.54
N SER A 446 -16.79 8.22 -5.25
CA SER A 446 -18.09 8.89 -5.17
C SER A 446 -18.84 8.82 -6.50
N ARG A 447 -20.18 8.79 -6.43
CA ARG A 447 -21.07 9.01 -7.58
C ARG A 447 -21.61 10.45 -7.68
N TYR A 448 -21.33 11.29 -6.69
CA TYR A 448 -21.72 12.71 -6.70
C TYR A 448 -20.94 13.52 -7.75
N ARG A 449 -19.67 13.17 -7.98
CA ARG A 449 -18.91 13.52 -9.19
C ARG A 449 -18.16 12.28 -9.67
N SER A 450 -18.35 11.91 -10.93
CA SER A 450 -17.79 10.69 -11.51
C SER A 450 -16.27 10.61 -11.38
N GLY A 451 -15.78 9.61 -10.65
CA GLY A 451 -14.35 9.27 -10.55
C GLY A 451 -13.62 9.85 -9.34
N TRP A 452 -14.22 10.80 -8.61
CA TRP A 452 -13.61 11.40 -7.42
C TRP A 452 -13.62 10.43 -6.24
N SER A 453 -12.51 10.29 -5.50
CA SER A 453 -12.52 9.53 -4.24
C SER A 453 -13.15 10.31 -3.08
N CYS A 454 -13.49 9.63 -1.99
CA CYS A 454 -13.91 10.26 -0.73
C CYS A 454 -12.95 11.38 -0.28
N LEU A 455 -11.63 11.20 -0.45
CA LEU A 455 -10.64 12.25 -0.15
C LEU A 455 -10.79 13.49 -1.05
N HIS A 456 -11.00 13.32 -2.36
CA HIS A 456 -11.25 14.45 -3.28
C HIS A 456 -12.54 15.20 -2.90
N LEU A 457 -13.57 14.45 -2.49
CA LEU A 457 -14.84 15.02 -2.05
C LEU A 457 -14.68 15.84 -0.75
N ALA A 458 -13.91 15.36 0.22
CA ALA A 458 -13.59 16.09 1.45
C ALA A 458 -12.81 17.39 1.16
N VAL A 459 -11.77 17.32 0.31
CA VAL A 459 -10.99 18.50 -0.12
C VAL A 459 -11.88 19.54 -0.83
N HIS A 460 -12.78 19.10 -1.70
CA HIS A 460 -13.70 20.00 -2.39
C HIS A 460 -14.66 20.73 -1.46
N PHE A 461 -15.25 20.03 -0.48
CA PHE A 461 -16.15 20.68 0.49
C PHE A 461 -15.38 21.62 1.43
N ALA A 462 -14.21 21.23 1.93
CA ALA A 462 -13.37 22.12 2.74
C ALA A 462 -12.97 23.40 1.99
N ALA A 463 -12.67 23.30 0.69
CA ALA A 463 -12.36 24.45 -0.16
C ALA A 463 -13.58 25.37 -0.41
N PHE A 464 -14.81 24.86 -0.27
CA PHE A 464 -16.05 25.62 -0.44
C PHE A 464 -16.58 26.24 0.87
N TRP A 465 -16.17 25.68 2.02
CA TRP A 465 -16.79 25.96 3.33
C TRP A 465 -15.83 26.47 4.41
N GLY A 466 -14.52 26.28 4.24
CA GLY A 466 -13.46 27.05 4.90
C GLY A 466 -13.21 26.81 6.40
N SER A 467 -13.86 25.87 7.07
CA SER A 467 -13.72 25.71 8.53
C SER A 467 -12.49 24.89 8.94
N ASN A 468 -12.00 25.14 10.17
CA ASN A 468 -10.86 24.39 10.72
C ASN A 468 -11.18 22.88 10.89
N ALA A 469 -12.41 22.54 11.30
CA ALA A 469 -12.83 21.14 11.45
C ALA A 469 -12.77 20.33 10.14
N GLU A 470 -13.05 20.97 9.00
CA GLU A 470 -12.92 20.35 7.67
C GLU A 470 -11.44 20.11 7.31
N ARG A 471 -10.52 20.99 7.75
CA ARG A 471 -9.07 20.80 7.60
C ARG A 471 -8.57 19.65 8.48
N ASP A 472 -8.99 19.59 9.74
CA ASP A 472 -8.60 18.52 10.67
C ASP A 472 -9.11 17.15 10.21
N ALA A 473 -10.33 17.09 9.66
CA ALA A 473 -10.87 15.90 9.01
C ALA A 473 -10.02 15.44 7.80
N ILE A 474 -9.55 16.37 6.96
CA ILE A 474 -8.63 16.06 5.84
C ILE A 474 -7.28 15.56 6.37
N ILE A 475 -6.70 16.22 7.38
CA ILE A 475 -5.44 15.79 8.00
C ILE A 475 -5.57 14.37 8.56
N TYR A 476 -6.70 14.04 9.20
CA TYR A 476 -6.97 12.70 9.70
C TYR A 476 -7.08 11.65 8.58
N LEU A 477 -7.83 11.95 7.51
CA LEU A 477 -7.96 11.09 6.32
C LEU A 477 -6.61 10.88 5.59
N VAL A 478 -5.81 11.94 5.44
CA VAL A 478 -4.49 11.90 4.80
C VAL A 478 -3.49 11.11 5.65
N ARG A 479 -3.50 11.26 6.98
CA ARG A 479 -2.68 10.44 7.89
C ARG A 479 -3.03 8.95 7.81
N ARG A 480 -4.32 8.61 7.77
CA ARG A 480 -4.78 7.21 7.56
C ARG A 480 -4.37 6.65 6.19
N ALA A 481 -4.35 7.47 5.13
CA ALA A 481 -3.93 7.05 3.79
C ALA A 481 -2.40 6.85 3.67
N LEU A 482 -1.61 7.84 4.12
CA LEU A 482 -0.13 7.78 4.09
C LEU A 482 0.41 6.66 5.00
N GLY A 483 -0.23 6.46 6.16
CA GLY A 483 0.06 5.35 7.08
C GLY A 483 -0.25 3.95 6.52
N LEU A 484 -0.77 3.86 5.30
CA LEU A 484 -0.97 2.60 4.55
C LEU A 484 0.06 2.45 3.42
N ALA A 485 0.42 3.54 2.74
CA ALA A 485 1.42 3.54 1.67
C ALA A 485 2.84 3.24 2.19
N VAL A 486 3.25 3.85 3.30
CA VAL A 486 4.55 3.56 3.96
C VAL A 486 4.56 2.16 4.57
N TRP A 487 3.38 1.66 4.97
CA TRP A 487 3.21 0.32 5.53
C TRP A 487 3.40 -0.76 4.46
N LEU A 488 2.75 -0.65 3.30
CA LEU A 488 2.77 -1.67 2.23
C LEU A 488 4.18 -1.96 1.67
N THR A 489 5.10 -1.00 1.74
CA THR A 489 6.52 -1.21 1.38
C THR A 489 7.33 -1.91 2.48
N ALA A 490 6.89 -1.84 3.74
CA ALA A 490 7.55 -2.48 4.87
C ALA A 490 6.95 -3.86 5.21
N THR A 491 5.63 -4.04 5.09
CA THR A 491 4.93 -5.25 5.60
C THR A 491 4.88 -6.44 4.65
N ASN A 492 5.53 -6.35 3.49
CA ASN A 492 5.90 -7.54 2.70
C ASN A 492 7.24 -8.16 3.14
N ALA A 493 8.01 -7.48 4.02
CA ALA A 493 9.04 -8.14 4.81
C ALA A 493 8.38 -8.91 5.97
N GLN A 494 7.76 -10.05 5.64
CA GLN A 494 7.31 -10.99 6.66
C GLN A 494 8.55 -11.56 7.36
N SER A 495 8.71 -11.23 8.64
CA SER A 495 9.72 -11.85 9.50
C SER A 495 9.44 -13.34 9.60
N SER A 496 10.44 -14.17 9.32
CA SER A 496 10.33 -15.63 9.40
C SER A 496 10.43 -16.15 10.85
N GLY A 497 10.66 -15.30 11.85
CA GLY A 497 10.94 -15.75 13.21
C GLY A 497 10.43 -14.91 14.38
N ARG A 498 9.91 -13.68 14.18
CA ARG A 498 9.40 -12.84 15.29
C ARG A 498 8.00 -12.27 15.05
N PRO A 499 7.13 -12.23 16.07
CA PRO A 499 5.84 -11.54 16.02
C PRO A 499 6.02 -10.01 16.14
N GLY A 500 6.47 -9.37 15.06
CA GLY A 500 6.67 -7.91 14.99
C GLY A 500 6.76 -7.40 13.55
N HIS A 501 6.47 -6.12 13.35
CA HIS A 501 6.61 -5.44 12.05
C HIS A 501 7.38 -4.13 12.24
N GLY A 502 8.51 -3.96 11.57
CA GLY A 502 9.31 -2.73 11.62
C GLY A 502 10.80 -3.02 11.78
N MET A 503 11.45 -2.31 12.70
CA MET A 503 12.88 -2.43 13.01
C MET A 503 13.10 -2.49 14.53
N ILE A 504 14.31 -2.82 14.96
CA ILE A 504 14.69 -2.87 16.39
C ILE A 504 14.38 -1.52 17.07
N GLY A 505 13.58 -1.54 18.14
CA GLY A 505 13.10 -0.35 18.85
C GLY A 505 11.98 0.42 18.17
N LEU A 506 11.60 0.05 16.93
CA LEU A 506 10.51 0.63 16.15
C LEU A 506 9.62 -0.49 15.58
N GLY A 507 8.93 -1.19 16.48
CA GLY A 507 8.03 -2.30 16.16
C GLY A 507 8.59 -3.70 16.40
N ILE A 508 9.90 -3.83 16.67
CA ILE A 508 10.53 -5.07 17.13
C ILE A 508 11.21 -4.84 18.49
N PRO A 509 10.70 -5.43 19.60
CA PRO A 509 11.31 -5.32 20.92
C PRO A 509 12.45 -6.34 21.09
N MET A 510 13.69 -5.89 20.94
CA MET A 510 14.87 -6.76 21.11
C MET A 510 15.20 -6.94 22.59
N TYR A 511 15.14 -8.19 23.06
CA TYR A 511 15.46 -8.61 24.44
C TYR A 511 14.61 -7.94 25.53
N GLU A 512 13.31 -7.76 25.30
CA GLU A 512 12.37 -7.19 26.28
C GLU A 512 11.26 -8.21 26.65
N PRO A 513 11.00 -8.50 27.93
CA PRO A 513 11.67 -7.97 29.13
C PRO A 513 13.04 -8.62 29.37
N ALA A 514 14.06 -7.79 29.64
CA ALA A 514 15.45 -8.23 29.69
C ALA A 514 15.75 -9.27 30.79
N CYS A 515 15.10 -9.16 31.95
CA CYS A 515 15.23 -10.12 33.05
C CYS A 515 14.78 -11.54 32.64
N ALA A 516 13.77 -11.68 31.78
CA ALA A 516 13.27 -12.98 31.35
C ALA A 516 14.20 -13.63 30.31
N HIS A 517 14.68 -12.85 29.34
CA HIS A 517 15.76 -13.29 28.44
C HIS A 517 17.06 -13.60 29.20
N ALA A 518 17.35 -12.91 30.31
CA ALA A 518 18.49 -13.20 31.17
C ALA A 518 18.33 -14.53 31.91
N CYS A 519 17.17 -14.79 32.53
CA CYS A 519 16.85 -16.08 33.15
C CYS A 519 16.90 -17.25 32.15
N ARG A 520 16.36 -17.08 30.93
CA ARG A 520 16.48 -18.07 29.86
C ARG A 520 17.95 -18.33 29.50
N GLY A 521 18.73 -17.28 29.27
CA GLY A 521 20.11 -17.40 28.80
C GLY A 521 21.06 -17.98 29.86
N GLY A 522 20.96 -17.52 31.11
CA GLY A 522 21.78 -17.96 32.24
C GLY A 522 21.35 -19.29 32.88
N SER A 523 20.15 -19.82 32.56
CA SER A 523 19.77 -21.18 32.95
C SER A 523 20.71 -22.23 32.31
N PRO A 524 21.01 -23.35 33.00
CA PRO A 524 21.98 -24.36 32.55
C PRO A 524 21.42 -25.23 31.41
N ARG A 525 21.23 -24.63 30.23
CA ARG A 525 20.63 -25.29 29.05
C ARG A 525 21.45 -26.47 28.53
N ALA A 526 22.78 -26.45 28.70
CA ALA A 526 23.65 -27.56 28.30
C ALA A 526 23.44 -28.84 29.14
N ALA A 527 22.83 -28.72 30.33
CA ALA A 527 22.60 -29.83 31.25
C ALA A 527 21.24 -30.52 31.08
N ILE A 528 20.42 -30.11 30.09
CA ILE A 528 19.10 -30.70 29.87
C ILE A 528 19.28 -32.11 29.27
N ASP A 529 18.81 -33.14 29.97
CA ASP A 529 18.73 -34.50 29.44
C ASP A 529 17.57 -34.62 28.44
N CYS A 530 17.89 -34.91 27.18
CA CYS A 530 16.95 -35.15 26.09
C CYS A 530 16.84 -36.64 25.71
N GLY A 531 17.73 -37.50 26.25
CA GLY A 531 17.92 -38.88 25.84
C GLY A 531 18.59 -39.07 24.46
N ASN A 532 19.07 -40.29 24.23
CA ASN A 532 19.45 -40.84 22.91
C ASN A 532 20.46 -40.05 22.03
N GLY A 533 21.39 -39.30 22.63
CA GLY A 533 22.68 -39.00 22.00
C GLY A 533 22.63 -38.10 20.75
N GLU A 534 21.68 -37.17 20.67
CA GLU A 534 21.73 -36.08 19.71
C GLU A 534 22.92 -35.16 20.06
N GLU A 535 23.90 -35.03 19.15
CA GLU A 535 25.07 -34.17 19.38
C GLU A 535 24.67 -32.70 19.47
N HIS A 536 25.11 -32.03 20.54
CA HIS A 536 24.87 -30.61 20.77
C HIS A 536 25.44 -29.75 19.64
N ALA A 537 24.57 -29.18 18.80
CA ALA A 537 25.01 -28.27 17.74
C ALA A 537 25.62 -26.99 18.34
N ALA A 538 26.69 -26.48 17.72
CA ALA A 538 27.36 -25.26 18.16
C ALA A 538 26.53 -24.02 17.79
N GLY A 539 25.95 -23.35 18.79
CA GLY A 539 25.25 -22.08 18.59
C GLY A 539 26.20 -20.95 18.22
N HIS A 540 25.72 -19.96 17.46
CA HIS A 540 26.49 -18.82 16.91
C HIS A 540 27.22 -17.89 17.92
N HIS A 541 27.17 -18.20 19.21
CA HIS A 541 27.87 -17.51 20.30
C HIS A 541 28.52 -18.52 21.29
N GLY A 542 28.95 -19.70 20.81
CA GLY A 542 29.66 -20.71 21.60
C GLY A 542 28.81 -21.53 22.58
N GLY A 543 27.49 -21.28 22.65
CA GLY A 543 26.58 -22.04 23.50
C GLY A 543 26.09 -23.34 22.86
N VAL A 544 25.99 -24.41 23.66
CA VAL A 544 25.29 -25.66 23.32
C VAL A 544 23.85 -25.38 22.89
N ALA A 545 23.48 -25.85 21.70
CA ALA A 545 22.09 -25.89 21.25
C ALA A 545 21.43 -27.21 21.66
N VAL A 546 20.36 -27.09 22.44
CA VAL A 546 19.39 -28.17 22.72
C VAL A 546 18.19 -27.97 21.79
N THR A 547 17.55 -29.06 21.35
CA THR A 547 16.38 -29.01 20.47
C THR A 547 15.22 -28.24 21.11
N PRO A 548 14.46 -27.42 20.35
CA PRO A 548 13.26 -26.75 20.84
C PRO A 548 12.27 -27.71 21.52
N GLU A 549 12.11 -28.91 20.97
CA GLU A 549 11.26 -30.00 21.48
C GLU A 549 11.68 -30.46 22.88
N CYS A 550 12.99 -30.59 23.14
CA CYS A 550 13.51 -30.98 24.44
C CYS A 550 13.36 -29.85 25.47
N MET A 551 13.68 -28.61 25.10
CA MET A 551 13.42 -27.45 25.96
C MET A 551 11.92 -27.27 26.27
N ALA A 552 11.04 -27.55 25.30
CA ALA A 552 9.58 -27.45 25.45
C ALA A 552 9.03 -28.45 26.49
N THR A 553 9.65 -29.61 26.62
CA THR A 553 9.13 -30.76 27.39
C THR A 553 9.85 -30.99 28.73
N SER A 554 11.03 -30.41 28.93
CA SER A 554 11.84 -30.55 30.15
C SER A 554 11.23 -29.81 31.36
N GLU A 555 10.51 -30.56 32.21
CA GLU A 555 9.94 -30.03 33.46
C GLU A 555 10.98 -29.37 34.39
N PRO A 556 12.18 -29.95 34.64
CA PRO A 556 13.17 -29.34 35.52
C PRO A 556 13.66 -27.98 35.01
N TRP A 557 13.80 -27.83 33.69
CA TRP A 557 14.23 -26.59 33.07
C TRP A 557 13.14 -25.51 33.09
N LEU A 558 11.90 -25.85 32.71
CA LEU A 558 10.76 -24.93 32.78
C LEU A 558 10.56 -24.39 34.21
N LYS A 559 10.60 -25.26 35.23
CA LYS A 559 10.54 -24.87 36.63
C LYS A 559 11.69 -23.93 37.04
N THR A 560 12.92 -24.24 36.62
CA THR A 560 14.11 -23.44 36.90
C THR A 560 14.00 -22.02 36.31
N VAL A 561 13.57 -21.89 35.05
CA VAL A 561 13.41 -20.57 34.41
C VAL A 561 12.22 -19.80 35.01
N ALA A 562 11.10 -20.46 35.31
CA ALA A 562 9.94 -19.82 35.95
C ALA A 562 10.31 -19.23 37.33
N TYR A 563 11.08 -19.95 38.14
CA TYR A 563 11.52 -19.46 39.44
C TYR A 563 12.48 -18.27 39.34
N CYS A 564 13.45 -18.31 38.41
CA CYS A 564 14.31 -17.15 38.14
C CYS A 564 13.50 -15.92 37.70
N ILE A 565 12.53 -16.08 36.78
CA ILE A 565 11.66 -14.98 36.36
C ILE A 565 10.90 -14.39 37.56
N TYR A 566 10.37 -15.23 38.45
CA TYR A 566 9.72 -14.78 39.69
C TYR A 566 10.68 -14.05 40.65
N GLN A 567 11.95 -14.44 40.72
CA GLN A 567 12.96 -13.75 41.55
C GLN A 567 13.37 -12.39 40.98
N HIS A 568 13.55 -12.28 39.65
CA HIS A 568 14.22 -11.13 39.02
C HIS A 568 13.30 -10.19 38.22
N CYS A 569 12.11 -10.62 37.77
CA CYS A 569 11.18 -9.80 36.96
C CYS A 569 10.03 -9.16 37.77
N LYS A 570 10.29 -8.76 39.02
CA LYS A 570 9.26 -8.29 39.97
C LYS A 570 8.44 -7.08 39.51
N ASP A 571 9.03 -6.21 38.68
CA ASP A 571 8.40 -4.99 38.17
C ASP A 571 7.70 -5.17 36.79
N ILE A 572 7.55 -6.42 36.32
CA ILE A 572 6.95 -6.74 35.01
C ILE A 572 5.59 -7.41 35.20
N ASP A 573 4.56 -6.92 34.49
CA ASP A 573 3.22 -7.52 34.52
C ASP A 573 3.24 -9.00 34.11
N ASN A 574 2.52 -9.84 34.86
CA ASN A 574 2.38 -11.28 34.56
C ASN A 574 1.83 -11.56 33.15
N SER A 575 1.05 -10.65 32.56
CA SER A 575 0.56 -10.74 31.17
C SER A 575 1.65 -10.52 30.12
N THR A 576 2.72 -9.79 30.47
CA THR A 576 3.92 -9.61 29.65
C THR A 576 4.86 -10.80 29.81
N LEU A 577 5.00 -11.32 31.03
CA LEU A 577 5.79 -12.53 31.30
C LEU A 577 5.17 -13.78 30.65
N GLU A 578 3.85 -13.93 30.67
CA GLU A 578 3.13 -15.00 29.98
C GLU A 578 3.28 -14.90 28.45
N ARG A 579 3.21 -13.69 27.90
CA ARG A 579 3.44 -13.45 26.47
C ARG A 579 4.85 -13.85 26.07
N TYR A 580 5.85 -13.42 26.83
CA TYR A 580 7.25 -13.84 26.67
C TYR A 580 7.39 -15.38 26.72
N TRP A 581 6.73 -16.01 27.69
CA TRP A 581 6.74 -17.48 27.85
C TRP A 581 6.22 -18.21 26.62
N GLN A 582 5.14 -17.71 26.02
CA GLN A 582 4.51 -18.29 24.81
C GLN A 582 5.28 -17.97 23.51
N THR A 583 5.96 -16.82 23.40
CA THR A 583 6.52 -16.35 22.11
C THR A 583 8.04 -16.21 22.02
N GLU A 584 8.78 -16.35 23.13
CA GLU A 584 10.23 -16.09 23.18
C GLU A 584 11.02 -17.06 24.09
N LEU A 585 10.37 -17.83 24.97
CA LEU A 585 11.05 -18.81 25.83
C LEU A 585 11.54 -20.03 25.04
N ILE A 586 10.63 -20.78 24.41
CA ILE A 586 11.03 -21.91 23.56
C ILE A 586 11.27 -21.44 22.15
N SER A 587 10.21 -20.90 21.54
CA SER A 587 9.90 -21.10 20.13
C SER A 587 9.83 -19.76 19.38
N ARG A 588 10.53 -19.72 18.26
CA ARG A 588 10.23 -18.86 17.12
C ARG A 588 8.99 -19.41 16.41
N HIS A 589 8.42 -18.66 15.47
CA HIS A 589 7.24 -19.16 14.72
C HIS A 589 7.51 -20.53 14.08
N ASP A 590 6.52 -21.42 14.17
CA ASP A 590 6.50 -22.83 13.72
C ASP A 590 7.29 -23.86 14.57
N GLU A 591 7.95 -23.46 15.67
CA GLU A 591 8.57 -24.36 16.69
C GLU A 591 7.56 -24.75 17.82
N PRO A 592 7.84 -25.77 18.68
CA PRO A 592 6.90 -26.23 19.71
C PRO A 592 6.74 -25.28 20.90
N GLN A 593 5.55 -25.29 21.51
CA GLN A 593 5.22 -24.52 22.71
C GLN A 593 5.63 -25.25 23.99
N ALA A 594 5.95 -24.49 25.06
CA ALA A 594 6.26 -25.05 26.37
C ALA A 594 5.11 -25.92 26.92
N LYS A 595 5.45 -27.00 27.61
CA LYS A 595 4.52 -27.97 28.22
C LYS A 595 3.51 -27.35 29.20
N TRP A 596 3.87 -26.24 29.82
CA TRP A 596 3.13 -25.51 30.85
C TRP A 596 3.25 -24.00 30.62
N SER A 597 2.26 -23.23 31.07
CA SER A 597 2.33 -21.76 31.14
C SER A 597 3.39 -21.27 32.12
N TYR A 598 3.67 -19.95 32.17
CA TYR A 598 4.55 -19.40 33.20
C TYR A 598 3.96 -19.59 34.61
N GLN A 599 2.65 -19.39 34.78
CA GLN A 599 2.01 -19.56 36.09
C GLN A 599 1.89 -21.03 36.50
N GLU A 600 1.61 -21.95 35.57
CA GLU A 600 1.61 -23.40 35.83
C GLU A 600 3.01 -23.88 36.24
N SER A 601 4.04 -23.46 35.50
CA SER A 601 5.44 -23.78 35.81
C SER A 601 5.87 -23.23 37.18
N LEU A 602 5.44 -22.01 37.52
CA LEU A 602 5.70 -21.39 38.82
C LEU A 602 4.90 -22.06 39.96
N HIS A 603 3.63 -22.44 39.73
CA HIS A 603 2.81 -23.18 40.69
C HIS A 603 3.49 -24.51 41.06
N HIS A 604 3.97 -25.24 40.05
CA HIS A 604 4.72 -26.48 40.24
C HIS A 604 6.14 -26.33 40.83
N VAL A 605 6.59 -25.10 41.13
CA VAL A 605 7.72 -24.80 42.02
C VAL A 605 7.23 -24.47 43.43
N LEU A 606 6.22 -23.59 43.55
CA LEU A 606 5.71 -23.11 44.84
C LEU A 606 4.93 -24.17 45.65
N GLU A 607 4.43 -25.23 45.00
CA GLU A 607 3.90 -26.44 45.66
C GLU A 607 4.98 -27.43 46.11
N GLY A 608 6.22 -27.27 45.65
CA GLY A 608 7.34 -28.17 45.92
C GLY A 608 8.44 -27.54 46.79
N ASP A 609 9.58 -28.20 46.85
CA ASP A 609 10.77 -27.63 47.50
C ASP A 609 11.33 -26.47 46.67
N VAL A 610 11.40 -25.29 47.29
CA VAL A 610 11.97 -24.08 46.68
C VAL A 610 13.48 -24.28 46.47
N PRO A 611 14.01 -24.06 45.25
CA PRO A 611 15.41 -24.38 44.96
C PRO A 611 16.37 -23.41 45.68
N THR A 612 17.32 -24.00 46.41
CA THR A 612 18.36 -23.31 47.18
C THR A 612 19.77 -23.53 46.64
N GLU A 613 19.97 -24.53 45.77
CA GLU A 613 21.27 -24.94 45.23
C GLU A 613 21.37 -24.64 43.73
N VAL A 614 22.52 -24.11 43.31
CA VAL A 614 22.92 -23.99 41.89
C VAL A 614 23.39 -25.36 41.38
N LEU A 615 23.26 -25.63 40.09
CA LEU A 615 23.79 -26.85 39.45
C LEU A 615 25.33 -26.82 39.39
N GLN A 616 25.99 -27.94 39.67
CA GLN A 616 27.44 -28.08 39.50
C GLN A 616 27.81 -28.22 38.01
N GLU A 617 29.05 -27.87 37.63
CA GLU A 617 29.47 -27.72 36.22
C GLU A 617 29.25 -28.98 35.36
N ASP A 618 29.48 -30.18 35.91
CA ASP A 618 29.25 -31.48 35.24
C ASP A 618 27.86 -32.10 35.56
N GLY A 619 26.93 -31.32 36.13
CA GLY A 619 25.63 -31.82 36.60
C GLY A 619 24.59 -32.00 35.49
N VAL A 620 23.77 -33.05 35.58
CA VAL A 620 22.57 -33.23 34.73
C VAL A 620 21.35 -32.61 35.40
N LEU A 621 20.55 -31.85 34.66
CA LEU A 621 19.39 -31.08 35.14
C LEU A 621 18.16 -31.98 35.35
N ASN A 622 18.22 -32.85 36.37
CA ASN A 622 17.15 -33.77 36.76
C ASN A 622 16.15 -33.19 37.78
N ARG A 623 16.42 -32.01 38.33
CA ARG A 623 15.66 -31.32 39.39
C ARG A 623 15.60 -29.81 39.12
N THR A 624 14.65 -29.11 39.72
CA THR A 624 14.66 -27.64 39.75
C THR A 624 15.89 -27.15 40.51
N VAL A 625 16.60 -26.16 39.96
CA VAL A 625 17.79 -25.55 40.58
C VAL A 625 17.65 -24.03 40.65
N LEU A 626 18.53 -23.39 41.43
CA LEU A 626 18.73 -21.95 41.38
C LEU A 626 19.56 -21.60 40.14
N VAL A 627 19.19 -20.54 39.43
CA VAL A 627 20.04 -19.96 38.37
C VAL A 627 21.18 -19.20 39.04
N ASP A 628 22.41 -19.38 38.57
CA ASP A 628 23.56 -18.65 39.09
C ASP A 628 23.44 -17.13 38.86
N GLU A 629 23.76 -16.35 39.89
CA GLU A 629 23.62 -14.89 39.87
C GLU A 629 24.66 -14.23 38.96
N GLU A 630 25.91 -14.73 38.91
CA GLU A 630 26.92 -14.17 38.01
C GLU A 630 26.55 -14.42 36.54
N SER A 631 26.06 -15.63 36.24
CA SER A 631 25.52 -16.03 34.94
C SER A 631 24.27 -15.23 34.57
N TYR A 632 23.34 -14.99 35.51
CA TYR A 632 22.19 -14.12 35.31
C TYR A 632 22.62 -12.67 34.98
N ILE A 633 23.52 -12.08 35.77
CA ILE A 633 24.01 -10.72 35.58
C ILE A 633 24.77 -10.59 34.24
N ALA A 634 25.65 -11.55 33.91
CA ALA A 634 26.37 -11.57 32.64
C ALA A 634 25.42 -11.70 31.44
N THR A 635 24.30 -12.41 31.59
CA THR A 635 23.25 -12.54 30.56
C THR A 635 22.41 -11.27 30.44
N ALA A 636 21.99 -10.67 31.56
CA ALA A 636 21.28 -9.39 31.58
C ALA A 636 22.12 -8.26 30.97
N ASN A 637 23.42 -8.21 31.29
CA ASN A 637 24.36 -7.24 30.74
C ASN A 637 24.55 -7.41 29.23
N GLY A 638 24.83 -8.62 28.75
CA GLY A 638 25.00 -8.88 27.31
C GLY A 638 23.75 -8.53 26.49
N ASN A 639 22.59 -9.07 26.90
CA ASN A 639 21.32 -8.85 26.22
C ASN A 639 20.92 -7.35 26.21
N THR A 640 21.07 -6.63 27.33
CA THR A 640 20.71 -5.21 27.39
C THR A 640 21.72 -4.30 26.69
N GLY A 641 23.03 -4.57 26.80
CA GLY A 641 24.07 -3.78 26.15
C GLY A 641 23.97 -3.86 24.62
N PHE A 642 23.83 -5.09 24.09
CA PHE A 642 23.59 -5.28 22.66
C PHE A 642 22.22 -4.72 22.23
N GLY A 643 21.13 -5.05 22.94
CA GLY A 643 19.79 -4.56 22.60
C GLY A 643 19.63 -3.04 22.65
N ASN A 644 20.36 -2.35 23.53
CA ASN A 644 20.45 -0.89 23.53
C ASN A 644 21.27 -0.38 22.34
N THR A 645 22.43 -0.97 22.08
CA THR A 645 23.29 -0.58 20.95
C THR A 645 22.58 -0.75 19.61
N GLU A 646 21.80 -1.82 19.43
CA GLU A 646 20.96 -2.07 18.25
C GLU A 646 19.81 -1.07 18.08
N ARG A 647 19.13 -0.68 19.17
CA ARG A 647 18.18 0.45 19.12
C ARG A 647 18.86 1.73 18.67
N TRP A 648 20.10 1.95 19.11
CA TRP A 648 20.92 3.05 18.60
C TRP A 648 21.39 2.85 17.14
N HIS A 649 21.52 1.63 16.59
CA HIS A 649 21.76 1.43 15.15
C HIS A 649 20.61 2.03 14.34
N VAL A 650 19.38 1.59 14.63
CA VAL A 650 18.18 2.06 13.94
C VAL A 650 18.01 3.58 14.07
N ASN A 651 18.25 4.14 15.26
CA ASN A 651 18.17 5.59 15.49
C ASN A 651 19.20 6.38 14.66
N PHE A 652 20.48 6.01 14.68
CA PHE A 652 21.51 6.73 13.92
C PHE A 652 21.31 6.57 12.39
N ASN A 653 20.93 5.38 11.94
CA ASN A 653 20.60 5.11 10.54
C ASN A 653 19.43 5.98 10.05
N LEU A 654 18.37 6.11 10.86
CA LEU A 654 17.25 7.00 10.56
C LEU A 654 17.66 8.48 10.57
N ILE A 655 18.54 8.91 11.48
CA ILE A 655 19.07 10.28 11.47
C ILE A 655 19.77 10.54 10.13
N ILE A 656 20.69 9.68 9.71
CA ILE A 656 21.45 9.84 8.45
C ILE A 656 20.52 9.87 7.22
N LEU A 657 19.54 8.97 7.14
CA LEU A 657 18.60 8.94 6.01
C LEU A 657 17.68 10.17 6.00
N LEU A 658 17.11 10.55 7.14
CA LEU A 658 16.15 11.65 7.25
C LEU A 658 16.80 13.03 7.13
N THR A 659 18.01 13.24 7.66
CA THR A 659 18.73 14.51 7.47
C THR A 659 19.42 14.56 6.10
N GLY A 660 19.88 13.43 5.58
CA GLY A 660 20.43 13.29 4.23
C GLY A 660 19.44 13.73 3.14
N ALA A 661 18.19 13.27 3.22
CA ALA A 661 17.13 13.71 2.32
C ALA A 661 16.50 15.06 2.75
N GLY A 662 16.35 15.29 4.05
CA GLY A 662 15.59 16.42 4.60
C GLY A 662 16.32 17.76 4.65
N ILE A 663 17.63 17.80 4.89
CA ILE A 663 18.38 19.07 4.92
C ILE A 663 18.39 19.77 3.55
N PRO A 664 18.60 19.08 2.40
CA PRO A 664 18.43 19.69 1.08
C PRO A 664 17.05 20.34 0.88
N ILE A 665 15.98 19.70 1.38
CA ILE A 665 14.62 20.26 1.35
C ILE A 665 14.52 21.51 2.25
N LEU A 666 14.94 21.42 3.51
CA LEU A 666 14.87 22.52 4.47
C LEU A 666 15.69 23.75 4.03
N CYS A 667 16.90 23.54 3.51
CA CYS A 667 17.72 24.61 2.95
C CYS A 667 17.05 25.26 1.73
N SER A 668 16.44 24.48 0.84
CA SER A 668 15.72 25.04 -0.31
C SER A 668 14.38 25.69 0.05
N LEU A 669 13.76 25.40 1.20
CA LEU A 669 12.59 26.16 1.66
C LEU A 669 12.94 27.61 2.04
N LEU A 670 14.21 27.92 2.36
CA LEU A 670 14.64 29.28 2.73
C LEU A 670 14.47 30.30 1.58
N ARG A 671 14.42 29.85 0.32
CA ARG A 671 14.18 30.74 -0.84
C ARG A 671 12.78 31.37 -0.88
N PHE A 672 11.83 30.80 -0.12
CA PHE A 672 10.48 31.34 0.02
C PHE A 672 10.37 32.38 1.15
N VAL A 673 11.47 32.64 1.88
CA VAL A 673 11.56 33.73 2.85
C VAL A 673 12.02 35.00 2.13
N PRO A 674 11.26 36.12 2.20
CA PRO A 674 11.56 37.35 1.44
C PRO A 674 12.71 38.15 2.07
N PHE A 675 13.93 37.64 1.91
CA PHE A 675 15.16 38.37 2.26
C PHE A 675 15.49 39.43 1.19
N PRO A 676 16.16 40.55 1.55
CA PRO A 676 16.62 41.53 0.55
C PRO A 676 17.65 40.92 -0.40
N GLU A 677 17.51 41.13 -1.71
CA GLU A 677 18.35 40.50 -2.74
C GLU A 677 19.85 40.84 -2.63
N SER A 678 20.19 41.99 -2.03
CA SER A 678 21.58 42.36 -1.73
C SER A 678 22.20 41.55 -0.58
N VAL A 679 21.37 40.99 0.32
CA VAL A 679 21.77 40.02 1.34
C VAL A 679 21.87 38.63 0.72
N VAL A 680 20.92 38.24 -0.13
CA VAL A 680 20.92 36.95 -0.86
C VAL A 680 22.16 36.84 -1.76
N SER A 681 22.41 37.83 -2.62
CA SER A 681 23.61 37.93 -3.48
C SER A 681 24.90 37.74 -2.67
N LYS A 682 25.05 38.48 -1.56
CA LYS A 682 26.22 38.38 -0.68
C LYS A 682 26.34 37.01 -0.02
N PHE A 683 25.24 36.44 0.48
CA PHE A 683 25.25 35.10 1.08
C PHE A 683 25.73 34.04 0.08
N TYR A 684 25.18 34.02 -1.14
CA TYR A 684 25.63 33.11 -2.19
C TYR A 684 27.10 33.36 -2.56
N ALA A 685 27.51 34.62 -2.71
CA ALA A 685 28.86 35.01 -3.10
C ALA A 685 29.96 34.76 -2.05
N TYR A 686 29.60 34.64 -0.75
CA TYR A 686 30.54 34.27 0.32
C TYR A 686 30.48 32.77 0.70
N ILE A 687 29.28 32.19 0.77
CA ILE A 687 29.00 30.92 1.47
C ILE A 687 28.61 29.78 0.54
N ILE A 688 27.93 30.03 -0.58
CA ILE A 688 27.37 28.95 -1.43
C ILE A 688 28.23 28.68 -2.66
N GLU A 689 28.33 29.64 -3.58
CA GLU A 689 28.92 29.47 -4.91
C GLU A 689 30.44 29.26 -4.97
N PRO A 690 31.29 29.94 -4.17
CA PRO A 690 32.72 29.87 -4.39
C PRO A 690 33.27 28.46 -4.14
N PRO A 691 34.32 28.02 -4.85
CA PRO A 691 35.03 26.79 -4.51
C PRO A 691 35.63 26.87 -3.10
N VAL A 692 35.83 25.72 -2.47
CA VAL A 692 36.55 25.63 -1.19
C VAL A 692 38.06 25.75 -1.38
N LEU A 693 38.60 25.14 -2.44
CA LEU A 693 40.04 25.02 -2.69
C LEU A 693 40.40 25.67 -4.03
N GLY A 694 41.24 26.71 -3.98
CA GLY A 694 41.68 27.45 -5.16
C GLY A 694 40.54 28.20 -5.85
N SER A 695 40.57 28.23 -7.19
CA SER A 695 39.59 28.92 -8.04
C SER A 695 38.78 27.98 -8.94
N SER A 696 38.97 26.67 -8.84
CA SER A 696 38.28 25.69 -9.69
C SER A 696 37.20 24.94 -8.93
N HIS A 697 36.00 24.87 -9.52
CA HIS A 697 34.95 23.92 -9.12
C HIS A 697 34.92 22.77 -10.13
N ASN A 698 34.65 23.09 -11.40
CA ASN A 698 34.44 22.13 -12.47
C ASN A 698 35.72 21.59 -13.10
N VAL A 699 36.82 22.37 -13.09
CA VAL A 699 38.12 21.89 -13.59
C VAL A 699 38.71 20.85 -12.60
N PRO A 700 39.08 19.64 -13.05
CA PRO A 700 39.60 18.61 -12.16
C PRO A 700 40.89 19.02 -11.42
N VAL A 701 40.89 18.82 -10.11
CA VAL A 701 42.00 19.09 -9.19
C VAL A 701 42.72 17.75 -8.87
N LEU A 702 43.87 17.81 -8.20
CA LEU A 702 44.66 16.65 -7.76
C LEU A 702 45.00 15.68 -8.91
N LYS A 703 45.65 16.19 -9.97
CA LYS A 703 46.06 15.41 -11.16
C LYS A 703 44.89 14.67 -11.86
N ASN A 704 43.76 15.37 -12.01
CA ASN A 704 42.51 14.86 -12.61
C ASN A 704 41.79 13.75 -11.82
N LEU A 705 42.00 13.65 -10.50
CA LEU A 705 41.35 12.65 -9.65
C LEU A 705 40.05 13.13 -9.00
N ALA A 706 39.91 14.44 -8.72
CA ALA A 706 38.79 14.98 -7.96
C ALA A 706 38.23 16.29 -8.55
N ILE A 707 36.95 16.56 -8.28
CA ILE A 707 36.26 17.83 -8.55
C ILE A 707 36.10 18.51 -7.19
N ALA A 708 36.55 19.75 -7.05
CA ALA A 708 36.50 20.44 -5.75
C ALA A 708 35.08 20.99 -5.50
N PRO A 709 34.47 20.73 -4.32
CA PRO A 709 33.11 21.21 -4.04
C PRO A 709 33.05 22.75 -3.94
N THR A 710 31.88 23.32 -4.24
CA THR A 710 31.55 24.68 -3.78
C THR A 710 31.42 24.69 -2.25
N ARG A 711 31.53 25.86 -1.63
CA ARG A 711 31.41 26.00 -0.17
C ARG A 711 30.05 25.52 0.37
N GLY A 712 28.97 25.77 -0.36
CA GLY A 712 27.63 25.29 0.00
C GLY A 712 27.55 23.76 -0.03
N GLN A 713 28.05 23.14 -1.10
CA GLN A 713 28.15 21.68 -1.22
C GLN A 713 29.04 21.10 -0.09
N ALA A 714 30.18 21.74 0.19
CA ALA A 714 31.15 21.28 1.17
C ALA A 714 30.64 21.35 2.61
N LEU A 715 29.81 22.35 2.97
CA LEU A 715 29.17 22.40 4.29
C LEU A 715 28.29 21.17 4.52
N PHE A 716 27.53 20.74 3.51
CA PHE A 716 26.72 19.53 3.59
C PHE A 716 27.56 18.24 3.55
N LEU A 717 28.66 18.22 2.77
CA LEU A 717 29.60 17.10 2.77
C LEU A 717 30.35 16.93 4.11
N VAL A 718 30.71 18.03 4.77
CA VAL A 718 31.27 18.01 6.12
C VAL A 718 30.21 17.51 7.11
N TYR A 719 28.97 18.03 7.03
CA TYR A 719 27.87 17.54 7.87
C TYR A 719 27.67 16.02 7.74
N ILE A 720 27.51 15.50 6.52
CA ILE A 720 27.23 14.06 6.31
C ILE A 720 28.43 13.18 6.69
N SER A 721 29.66 13.66 6.53
CA SER A 721 30.85 12.95 7.02
C SER A 721 30.89 12.93 8.55
N VAL A 722 30.63 14.06 9.20
CA VAL A 722 30.68 14.21 10.67
C VAL A 722 29.59 13.38 11.35
N ILE A 723 28.36 13.32 10.82
CA ILE A 723 27.29 12.53 11.45
C ILE A 723 27.53 11.02 11.35
N ASN A 724 28.10 10.52 10.25
CA ASN A 724 28.51 9.12 10.13
C ASN A 724 29.69 8.79 11.08
N ILE A 725 30.68 9.68 11.19
CA ILE A 725 31.80 9.52 12.15
C ILE A 725 31.28 9.53 13.60
N ILE A 726 30.39 10.46 13.98
CA ILE A 726 29.78 10.50 15.32
C ILE A 726 28.97 9.23 15.58
N GLY A 727 28.12 8.83 14.63
CA GLY A 727 27.35 7.60 14.70
C GLY A 727 28.23 6.37 14.90
N SER A 728 29.43 6.34 14.31
CA SER A 728 30.38 5.21 14.39
C SER A 728 30.89 4.90 15.80
N PHE A 729 30.85 5.86 16.74
CA PHE A 729 31.46 5.70 18.08
C PHE A 729 30.52 6.01 19.26
N VAL A 730 29.35 6.61 19.03
CA VAL A 730 28.46 7.10 20.10
C VAL A 730 27.36 6.10 20.43
N MET A 731 27.06 5.95 21.73
CA MET A 731 26.10 4.99 22.31
C MET A 731 26.39 3.51 22.03
N LEU A 732 27.66 3.10 22.23
CA LEU A 732 28.04 1.69 22.38
C LEU A 732 27.91 1.32 23.87
N ASP A 733 26.91 0.53 24.24
CA ASP A 733 26.52 0.25 25.64
C ASP A 733 27.28 -0.96 26.22
N GLN A 734 28.56 -0.76 26.54
CA GLN A 734 29.47 -1.77 27.09
C GLN A 734 29.17 -2.13 28.55
N LYS A 735 29.11 -3.42 28.89
CA LYS A 735 28.80 -3.93 30.24
C LYS A 735 29.67 -5.10 30.64
N SER A 736 29.86 -5.30 31.95
CA SER A 736 30.80 -6.28 32.51
C SER A 736 30.34 -6.69 33.91
N PRO A 737 30.27 -8.00 34.26
CA PRO A 737 30.53 -9.15 33.39
C PRO A 737 29.54 -9.23 32.21
N ASN A 738 29.91 -9.97 31.16
CA ASN A 738 29.14 -10.13 29.93
C ASN A 738 29.23 -11.59 29.48
N SER A 739 28.13 -12.14 28.96
CA SER A 739 28.00 -13.52 28.49
C SER A 739 28.20 -13.67 26.98
N TRP A 740 28.20 -12.56 26.22
CA TRP A 740 28.33 -12.57 24.77
C TRP A 740 29.78 -12.44 24.29
N TRP A 741 30.67 -11.90 25.14
CA TRP A 741 32.07 -11.64 24.84
C TRP A 741 32.94 -11.85 26.07
N GLY A 742 34.08 -12.53 25.91
CA GLY A 742 35.00 -12.84 27.00
C GLY A 742 35.81 -11.64 27.51
N SER A 743 35.85 -10.52 26.77
CA SER A 743 36.59 -9.32 27.17
C SER A 743 35.97 -8.00 26.69
N LYS A 744 36.24 -6.91 27.41
CA LYS A 744 35.81 -5.54 27.04
C LYS A 744 36.39 -5.05 25.71
N GLN A 745 37.52 -5.62 25.26
CA GLN A 745 38.12 -5.30 23.97
C GLN A 745 37.34 -5.98 22.82
N GLU A 746 37.03 -7.25 22.99
CA GLU A 746 36.23 -8.06 22.06
C GLU A 746 34.78 -7.53 21.93
N GLU A 747 34.17 -7.14 23.05
CA GLU A 747 32.89 -6.42 23.11
C GLU A 747 32.96 -5.11 22.32
N PHE A 748 33.94 -4.25 22.60
CA PHE A 748 34.10 -2.97 21.90
C PHE A 748 34.28 -3.17 20.38
N LEU A 749 35.17 -4.08 19.97
CA LEU A 749 35.43 -4.36 18.55
C LEU A 749 34.19 -4.93 17.85
N SER A 750 33.44 -5.81 18.50
CA SER A 750 32.21 -6.39 17.95
C SER A 750 31.09 -5.35 17.82
N LEU A 751 30.85 -4.54 18.85
CA LEU A 751 29.83 -3.48 18.83
C LEU A 751 30.19 -2.39 17.81
N TYR A 752 31.46 -1.98 17.73
CA TYR A 752 31.96 -1.04 16.72
C TYR A 752 31.84 -1.60 15.29
N SER A 753 32.16 -2.89 15.08
CA SER A 753 32.07 -3.51 13.76
C SER A 753 30.63 -3.60 13.26
N ASN A 754 29.68 -4.01 14.11
CA ASN A 754 28.25 -3.99 13.78
C ASN A 754 27.76 -2.56 13.52
N ARG A 755 28.25 -1.57 14.28
CA ARG A 755 27.93 -0.16 14.08
C ARG A 755 28.25 0.32 12.68
N VAL A 756 29.49 0.15 12.21
CA VAL A 756 29.86 0.62 10.87
C VAL A 756 29.20 -0.20 9.76
N GLY A 757 28.96 -1.50 9.95
CA GLY A 757 28.15 -2.32 9.03
C GLY A 757 26.72 -1.78 8.87
N MET A 758 26.06 -1.42 9.97
CA MET A 758 24.71 -0.85 9.95
C MET A 758 24.65 0.56 9.35
N LEU A 759 25.68 1.39 9.56
CA LEU A 759 25.78 2.73 8.95
C LEU A 759 25.95 2.63 7.42
N SER A 760 26.77 1.69 6.94
CA SER A 760 26.90 1.40 5.51
C SER A 760 25.54 1.06 4.87
N PHE A 761 24.73 0.24 5.55
CA PHE A 761 23.37 -0.10 5.10
C PHE A 761 22.42 1.12 5.11
N ALA A 762 22.58 2.07 6.05
CA ALA A 762 21.81 3.33 6.05
C ALA A 762 22.17 4.25 4.87
N ASN A 763 23.44 4.23 4.47
CA ASN A 763 23.95 5.03 3.35
C ASN A 763 23.49 4.46 1.98
N LEU A 764 23.14 3.18 1.85
CA LEU A 764 22.70 2.56 0.58
C LEU A 764 21.43 3.19 -0.05
N PRO A 765 20.30 3.40 0.66
CA PRO A 765 19.14 4.11 0.09
C PRO A 765 19.47 5.53 -0.39
N LEU A 766 20.26 6.27 0.39
CA LEU A 766 20.62 7.66 0.09
C LEU A 766 21.59 7.75 -1.11
N LEU A 767 22.54 6.81 -1.19
CA LEU A 767 23.47 6.62 -2.30
C LEU A 767 22.74 6.44 -3.64
N ILE A 768 21.72 5.58 -3.66
CA ILE A 768 20.92 5.32 -4.87
C ILE A 768 20.01 6.52 -5.19
N LEU A 769 19.37 7.12 -4.18
CA LEU A 769 18.53 8.31 -4.37
C LEU A 769 19.29 9.45 -5.08
N TYR A 770 20.52 9.72 -4.64
CA TYR A 770 21.37 10.75 -5.24
C TYR A 770 21.88 10.44 -6.66
N ALA A 771 21.74 9.19 -7.15
CA ALA A 771 22.07 8.81 -8.54
C ALA A 771 20.87 8.81 -9.50
N GLY A 772 19.64 8.92 -8.98
CA GLY A 772 18.42 8.80 -9.78
C GLY A 772 18.16 10.01 -10.69
N ARG A 773 17.84 9.76 -11.96
CA ARG A 773 17.40 10.82 -12.90
C ARG A 773 16.04 11.40 -12.50
N ASN A 774 15.18 10.56 -11.92
CA ASN A 774 13.87 10.90 -11.37
C ASN A 774 13.91 10.93 -9.84
N ASN A 775 15.03 11.37 -9.25
CA ASN A 775 15.16 11.63 -7.83
C ASN A 775 14.16 12.72 -7.40
N ILE A 776 13.25 12.38 -6.48
CA ILE A 776 12.19 13.25 -5.96
C ILE A 776 12.76 14.58 -5.39
N LEU A 777 14.00 14.57 -4.88
CA LEU A 777 14.65 15.78 -4.38
C LEU A 777 14.88 16.83 -5.49
N LEU A 778 15.14 16.43 -6.74
CA LEU A 778 15.29 17.38 -7.87
C LEU A 778 14.06 18.30 -7.99
N TRP A 779 12.86 17.70 -7.93
CA TRP A 779 11.58 18.38 -8.09
C TRP A 779 11.22 19.32 -6.91
N ILE A 780 11.78 19.06 -5.72
CA ILE A 780 11.47 19.79 -4.48
C ILE A 780 12.53 20.86 -4.17
N THR A 781 13.82 20.52 -4.31
CA THR A 781 14.92 21.37 -3.84
C THR A 781 15.39 22.38 -4.88
N ASN A 782 15.15 22.16 -6.18
CA ASN A 782 15.77 22.95 -7.26
C ASN A 782 17.31 23.00 -7.06
N TRP A 783 17.90 21.82 -6.84
CA TRP A 783 19.35 21.59 -6.86
C TRP A 783 19.70 20.83 -8.14
N SER A 784 20.84 21.13 -8.74
CA SER A 784 21.27 20.48 -9.97
C SER A 784 21.51 18.97 -9.77
N HIS A 785 21.23 18.18 -10.81
CA HIS A 785 21.60 16.76 -10.83
C HIS A 785 23.12 16.56 -10.68
N SER A 786 23.94 17.50 -11.17
CA SER A 786 25.39 17.51 -10.93
C SER A 786 25.77 17.64 -9.44
N THR A 787 24.97 18.35 -8.65
CA THR A 787 25.13 18.43 -7.19
C THR A 787 24.78 17.10 -6.53
N PHE A 788 23.65 16.46 -6.87
CA PHE A 788 23.32 15.14 -6.33
C PHE A 788 24.35 14.07 -6.73
N LEU A 789 24.86 14.08 -7.97
CA LEU A 789 25.95 13.20 -8.38
C LEU A 789 27.26 13.44 -7.61
N LEU A 790 27.52 14.65 -7.13
CA LEU A 790 28.63 14.90 -6.19
C LEU A 790 28.37 14.23 -4.84
N LEU A 791 27.17 14.38 -4.27
CA LEU A 791 26.80 13.77 -3.00
C LEU A 791 26.84 12.23 -3.07
N HIS A 792 26.32 11.64 -4.16
CA HIS A 792 26.42 10.22 -4.46
C HIS A 792 27.86 9.71 -4.34
N ARG A 793 28.84 10.39 -4.97
CA ARG A 793 30.25 9.98 -4.94
C ARG A 793 30.87 10.00 -3.52
N TRP A 794 30.47 10.95 -2.68
CA TRP A 794 30.94 11.03 -1.30
C TRP A 794 30.27 10.01 -0.39
N VAL A 795 28.94 9.83 -0.50
CA VAL A 795 28.22 8.78 0.23
C VAL A 795 28.69 7.39 -0.18
N ALA A 796 29.06 7.18 -1.46
CA ALA A 796 29.65 5.93 -1.94
C ALA A 796 30.96 5.60 -1.22
N PHE A 797 31.83 6.60 -1.04
CA PHE A 797 33.09 6.44 -0.34
C PHE A 797 32.90 6.18 1.15
N ILE A 798 31.96 6.87 1.80
CA ILE A 798 31.59 6.63 3.22
C ILE A 798 31.06 5.20 3.39
N CYS A 799 30.04 4.82 2.62
CA CYS A 799 29.43 3.48 2.63
C CYS A 799 30.46 2.36 2.38
N MET A 800 31.40 2.55 1.44
CA MET A 800 32.47 1.61 1.15
C MET A 800 33.48 1.52 2.31
N LEU A 801 33.89 2.66 2.88
CA LEU A 801 34.82 2.71 4.01
C LEU A 801 34.23 2.04 5.25
N GLU A 802 32.94 2.26 5.52
CA GLU A 802 32.18 1.63 6.61
C GLU A 802 32.11 0.10 6.45
N ALA A 803 31.81 -0.41 5.24
CA ALA A 803 31.82 -1.85 4.94
C ALA A 803 33.23 -2.49 5.03
N VAL A 804 34.27 -1.74 4.64
CA VAL A 804 35.67 -2.16 4.80
C VAL A 804 36.07 -2.20 6.28
N LEU A 805 35.67 -1.21 7.08
CA LEU A 805 35.93 -1.18 8.52
C LEU A 805 35.23 -2.34 9.25
N HIS A 806 33.96 -2.60 8.92
CA HIS A 806 33.22 -3.79 9.40
C HIS A 806 34.00 -5.08 9.11
N SER A 807 34.34 -5.28 7.84
CA SER A 807 35.02 -6.51 7.38
C SER A 807 36.43 -6.66 7.98
N ALA A 808 37.18 -5.57 8.12
CA ALA A 808 38.55 -5.58 8.64
C ALA A 808 38.60 -5.80 10.15
N VAL A 809 37.67 -5.21 10.92
CA VAL A 809 37.59 -5.42 12.37
C VAL A 809 37.13 -6.85 12.67
N TYR A 810 36.12 -7.37 11.96
CA TYR A 810 35.72 -8.76 12.12
C TYR A 810 36.81 -9.76 11.69
N LEU A 811 37.58 -9.45 10.65
CA LEU A 811 38.76 -10.25 10.28
C LEU A 811 39.80 -10.28 11.41
N ASP A 812 40.12 -9.14 12.04
CA ASP A 812 41.11 -9.10 13.12
C ASP A 812 40.66 -9.91 14.36
N VAL A 813 39.37 -9.81 14.71
CA VAL A 813 38.76 -10.58 15.81
C VAL A 813 38.86 -12.10 15.56
N HIS A 814 38.42 -12.58 14.39
CA HIS A 814 38.44 -14.02 14.08
C HIS A 814 39.85 -14.56 13.77
N VAL A 815 40.82 -13.73 13.38
CA VAL A 815 42.22 -14.15 13.20
C VAL A 815 43.00 -14.15 14.52
N ARG A 816 42.78 -13.19 15.42
CA ARG A 816 43.60 -13.01 16.64
C ARG A 816 42.99 -13.53 17.92
N ILE A 817 41.69 -13.31 18.13
CA ILE A 817 40.98 -13.65 19.37
C ILE A 817 40.49 -15.10 19.26
N TYR A 818 39.54 -15.38 18.37
CA TYR A 818 38.94 -16.71 18.22
C TYR A 818 39.84 -17.71 17.46
N LYS A 819 40.60 -17.23 16.46
CA LYS A 819 41.52 -18.02 15.61
C LYS A 819 40.82 -19.07 14.73
N ASP A 820 39.53 -18.88 14.50
CA ASP A 820 38.59 -19.71 13.73
C ASP A 820 38.44 -19.26 12.26
N HIS A 821 39.21 -18.25 11.82
CA HIS A 821 38.98 -17.54 10.55
C HIS A 821 38.76 -18.45 9.33
N THR A 822 39.48 -19.58 9.22
CA THR A 822 39.34 -20.53 8.11
C THR A 822 37.98 -21.23 8.06
N GLU A 823 37.34 -21.41 9.22
CA GLU A 823 36.03 -22.05 9.36
C GLU A 823 34.93 -21.03 9.11
N ILE A 824 34.95 -19.88 9.81
CA ILE A 824 33.93 -18.84 9.66
C ILE A 824 33.89 -18.27 8.24
N ALA A 825 35.04 -18.20 7.53
CA ALA A 825 35.09 -17.75 6.14
C ALA A 825 34.38 -18.68 5.14
N SER A 826 34.09 -19.92 5.52
CA SER A 826 33.31 -20.88 4.72
C SER A 826 31.79 -20.75 4.91
N VAL A 827 31.33 -20.04 5.96
CA VAL A 827 29.92 -19.93 6.33
C VAL A 827 29.18 -18.97 5.37
N GLU A 828 27.95 -19.33 4.99
CA GLU A 828 27.21 -18.69 3.91
C GLU A 828 27.08 -17.17 4.06
N TYR A 829 26.63 -16.70 5.23
CA TYR A 829 26.48 -15.27 5.48
C TYR A 829 27.82 -14.51 5.38
N TRP A 830 28.93 -15.16 5.72
CA TRP A 830 30.25 -14.54 5.78
C TRP A 830 30.83 -14.33 4.39
N TYR A 831 30.84 -15.35 3.53
CA TYR A 831 31.38 -15.18 2.17
C TYR A 831 30.49 -14.25 1.31
N TRP A 832 29.17 -14.19 1.55
CA TRP A 832 28.32 -13.17 0.93
C TRP A 832 28.68 -11.74 1.38
N GLY A 833 29.08 -11.55 2.63
CA GLY A 833 29.64 -10.29 3.13
C GLY A 833 30.98 -9.92 2.48
N ILE A 834 31.87 -10.90 2.29
CA ILE A 834 33.13 -10.71 1.54
C ILE A 834 32.83 -10.28 0.09
N ILE A 835 31.90 -10.93 -0.59
CA ILE A 835 31.49 -10.60 -1.96
C ILE A 835 30.94 -9.17 -2.05
N ALA A 836 30.07 -8.76 -1.12
CA ALA A 836 29.52 -7.40 -1.07
C ALA A 836 30.59 -6.33 -0.85
N THR A 837 31.49 -6.56 0.11
CA THR A 837 32.59 -5.62 0.42
C THR A 837 33.59 -5.54 -0.74
N LEU A 838 33.95 -6.65 -1.37
CA LEU A 838 34.81 -6.63 -2.57
C LEU A 838 34.14 -5.90 -3.73
N ALA A 839 32.82 -6.04 -3.93
CA ALA A 839 32.11 -5.30 -4.97
C ALA A 839 32.11 -3.78 -4.70
N LEU A 840 31.89 -3.35 -3.45
CA LEU A 840 32.03 -1.95 -3.02
C LEU A 840 33.47 -1.42 -3.18
N VAL A 841 34.49 -2.22 -2.87
CA VAL A 841 35.89 -1.83 -3.03
C VAL A 841 36.28 -1.72 -4.51
N LEU A 842 35.74 -2.57 -5.39
CA LEU A 842 36.02 -2.55 -6.83
C LEU A 842 35.26 -1.46 -7.59
N ILE A 843 34.08 -1.03 -7.13
CA ILE A 843 33.27 -0.03 -7.85
C ILE A 843 33.95 1.35 -7.86
N ILE A 844 34.68 1.70 -6.80
CA ILE A 844 35.40 2.98 -6.66
C ILE A 844 36.53 3.15 -7.70
N PRO A 845 37.54 2.26 -7.81
CA PRO A 845 38.61 2.38 -8.81
C PRO A 845 38.09 2.26 -10.24
N PHE A 846 37.00 1.53 -10.49
CA PHE A 846 36.37 1.50 -11.82
C PHE A 846 35.58 2.76 -12.15
N SER A 847 35.24 3.59 -11.16
CA SER A 847 34.47 4.84 -11.33
C SER A 847 35.34 6.12 -11.37
N VAL A 848 36.68 6.00 -11.32
CA VAL A 848 37.57 7.18 -11.31
C VAL A 848 37.50 7.97 -12.62
N LEU A 849 37.58 9.31 -12.52
CA LEU A 849 37.39 10.23 -13.63
C LEU A 849 38.25 9.92 -14.88
N PRO A 850 39.57 9.61 -14.78
CA PRO A 850 40.39 9.31 -15.95
C PRO A 850 40.01 8.01 -16.68
N LEU A 851 39.43 7.04 -15.97
CA LEU A 851 38.95 5.78 -16.57
C LEU A 851 37.60 6.01 -17.23
N ARG A 852 36.67 6.66 -16.52
CA ARG A 852 35.33 7.03 -17.02
C ARG A 852 35.38 7.91 -18.28
N GLN A 853 36.36 8.81 -18.38
CA GLN A 853 36.58 9.64 -19.56
C GLN A 853 37.14 8.89 -20.78
N ARG A 854 37.79 7.73 -20.59
CA ARG A 854 38.44 6.96 -21.66
C ARG A 854 37.65 5.73 -22.10
N LEU A 855 36.98 5.07 -21.15
CA LEU A 855 36.29 3.79 -21.32
C LEU A 855 34.88 3.86 -20.70
N TYR A 856 34.10 4.89 -21.08
CA TYR A 856 32.79 5.17 -20.49
C TYR A 856 31.86 3.95 -20.47
N GLU A 857 31.74 3.22 -21.59
CA GLU A 857 30.84 2.05 -21.66
C GLU A 857 31.26 0.91 -20.73
N PHE A 858 32.57 0.70 -20.54
CA PHE A 858 33.08 -0.27 -19.57
C PHE A 858 32.78 0.17 -18.14
N PHE A 859 33.02 1.44 -17.81
CA PHE A 859 32.66 2.02 -16.52
C PHE A 859 31.17 1.81 -16.22
N HIS A 860 30.28 2.18 -17.16
CA HIS A 860 28.84 2.14 -16.97
C HIS A 860 28.32 0.70 -16.76
N ALA A 861 28.78 -0.25 -17.59
CA ALA A 861 28.43 -1.66 -17.45
C ALA A 861 28.99 -2.27 -16.15
N ALA A 862 30.28 -2.06 -15.84
CA ALA A 862 30.92 -2.59 -14.64
C ALA A 862 30.29 -2.01 -13.35
N HIS A 863 29.96 -0.72 -13.34
CA HIS A 863 29.33 -0.06 -12.19
C HIS A 863 27.93 -0.64 -11.92
N ILE A 864 27.09 -0.87 -12.94
CA ILE A 864 25.78 -1.51 -12.75
C ILE A 864 25.92 -2.95 -12.26
N VAL A 865 26.82 -3.74 -12.86
CA VAL A 865 27.02 -5.15 -12.45
C VAL A 865 27.53 -5.24 -11.01
N LEU A 866 28.51 -4.41 -10.62
CA LEU A 866 29.00 -4.38 -9.25
C LEU A 866 27.93 -3.88 -8.26
N ALA A 867 27.11 -2.89 -8.61
CA ALA A 867 26.00 -2.44 -7.76
C ALA A 867 24.95 -3.54 -7.53
N ILE A 868 24.64 -4.36 -8.54
CA ILE A 868 23.77 -5.54 -8.39
C ILE A 868 24.43 -6.55 -7.44
N ILE A 869 25.72 -6.86 -7.63
CA ILE A 869 26.46 -7.80 -6.77
C ILE A 869 26.51 -7.31 -5.31
N THR A 870 26.73 -6.01 -5.08
CA THR A 870 26.65 -5.41 -3.74
C THR A 870 25.27 -5.62 -3.12
N ILE A 871 24.18 -5.24 -3.80
CA ILE A 871 22.82 -5.34 -3.24
C ILE A 871 22.44 -6.81 -2.96
N VAL A 872 22.78 -7.73 -3.87
CA VAL A 872 22.53 -9.18 -3.69
C VAL A 872 23.39 -9.78 -2.57
N GLY A 873 24.66 -9.38 -2.47
CA GLY A 873 25.56 -9.81 -1.40
C GLY A 873 25.14 -9.28 -0.03
N CYS A 874 24.79 -7.99 0.07
CA CYS A 874 24.22 -7.39 1.28
C CYS A 874 22.94 -8.11 1.71
N TRP A 875 22.05 -8.44 0.77
CA TRP A 875 20.83 -9.20 1.03
C TRP A 875 21.13 -10.60 1.61
N TYR A 876 21.93 -11.42 0.93
CA TYR A 876 22.23 -12.76 1.43
C TYR A 876 23.05 -12.76 2.72
N HIS A 877 23.96 -11.79 2.90
CA HIS A 877 24.72 -11.60 4.15
C HIS A 877 23.80 -11.43 5.37
N ILE A 878 22.74 -10.62 5.30
CA ILE A 878 21.82 -10.47 6.43
C ILE A 878 20.78 -11.60 6.52
N ILE A 879 20.33 -12.16 5.39
CA ILE A 879 19.29 -13.19 5.38
C ILE A 879 19.81 -14.49 5.97
N TRP A 880 21.03 -14.92 5.61
CA TRP A 880 21.65 -16.12 6.18
C TRP A 880 22.20 -15.91 7.60
N ARG A 881 22.41 -14.67 8.05
CA ARG A 881 22.83 -14.39 9.44
C ARG A 881 21.66 -14.23 10.42
N TYR A 882 20.53 -13.70 9.96
CA TYR A 882 19.45 -13.22 10.84
C TYR A 882 18.05 -13.69 10.47
N GLU A 883 17.84 -14.44 9.39
CA GLU A 883 16.56 -15.09 9.04
C GLU A 883 15.34 -14.15 9.04
N ARG A 884 15.53 -12.85 8.73
CA ARG A 884 14.52 -11.77 8.85
C ARG A 884 13.96 -11.53 10.26
N GLN A 885 14.61 -12.03 11.30
CA GLN A 885 14.15 -11.86 12.69
C GLN A 885 14.11 -10.37 13.10
N TRP A 886 14.98 -9.52 12.54
CA TRP A 886 15.29 -8.20 13.10
C TRP A 886 15.01 -7.00 12.18
N GLY A 887 14.54 -7.23 10.95
CA GLY A 887 14.18 -6.15 10.02
C GLY A 887 15.37 -5.41 9.38
N TYR A 888 16.60 -5.93 9.50
CA TYR A 888 17.79 -5.37 8.84
C TYR A 888 17.63 -5.26 7.31
N GLU A 889 16.78 -6.10 6.72
CA GLU A 889 16.46 -6.11 5.29
C GLU A 889 15.69 -4.88 4.82
N ALA A 890 15.06 -4.12 5.74
CA ALA A 890 14.37 -2.88 5.41
C ALA A 890 15.30 -1.86 4.71
N TRP A 891 16.57 -1.79 5.11
CA TRP A 891 17.56 -0.89 4.50
C TRP A 891 17.86 -1.27 3.04
N VAL A 892 18.03 -2.56 2.76
CA VAL A 892 18.26 -3.08 1.40
C VAL A 892 17.00 -2.94 0.54
N LEU A 893 15.81 -3.21 1.11
CA LEU A 893 14.53 -3.05 0.42
C LEU A 893 14.22 -1.58 0.07
N MET A 894 14.56 -0.62 0.93
CA MET A 894 14.46 0.81 0.61
C MET A 894 15.38 1.19 -0.56
N ALA A 895 16.63 0.69 -0.56
CA ALA A 895 17.57 0.94 -1.65
C ALA A 895 17.06 0.36 -2.99
N ILE A 896 16.56 -0.88 -2.99
CA ILE A 896 15.93 -1.51 -4.16
C ILE A 896 14.70 -0.72 -4.62
N GLY A 897 13.81 -0.32 -3.71
CA GLY A 897 12.59 0.41 -4.03
C GLY A 897 12.84 1.75 -4.71
N ILE A 898 13.83 2.51 -4.23
CA ILE A 898 14.26 3.77 -4.86
C ILE A 898 14.84 3.53 -6.26
N TRP A 899 15.65 2.48 -6.44
CA TRP A 899 16.23 2.15 -7.75
C TRP A 899 15.16 1.75 -8.77
N VAL A 900 14.25 0.87 -8.39
CA VAL A 900 13.14 0.39 -9.22
C VAL A 900 12.18 1.53 -9.58
N PHE A 901 11.95 2.48 -8.67
CA PHE A 901 11.14 3.67 -8.94
C PHE A 901 11.74 4.53 -10.07
N ASP A 902 13.03 4.85 -10.03
CA ASP A 902 13.67 5.64 -11.10
C ASP A 902 13.59 4.91 -12.46
N TRP A 903 13.87 3.61 -12.51
CA TRP A 903 13.70 2.81 -13.73
C TRP A 903 12.25 2.78 -14.23
N PHE A 904 11.27 2.65 -13.34
CA PHE A 904 9.86 2.66 -13.69
C PHE A 904 9.44 4.00 -14.32
N VAL A 905 9.83 5.13 -13.73
CA VAL A 905 9.50 6.46 -14.28
C VAL A 905 10.15 6.68 -15.66
N ARG A 906 11.40 6.23 -15.87
CA ARG A 906 12.05 6.23 -17.20
C ARG A 906 11.23 5.45 -18.24
N VAL A 907 10.84 4.22 -17.93
CA VAL A 907 10.02 3.39 -18.83
C VAL A 907 8.66 4.05 -19.13
N VAL A 908 8.02 4.66 -18.13
CA VAL A 908 6.76 5.41 -18.32
C VAL A 908 6.97 6.61 -19.25
N ARG A 909 8.01 7.43 -19.06
CA ARG A 909 8.33 8.57 -19.95
C ARG A 909 8.58 8.11 -21.40
N VAL A 910 9.31 7.00 -21.60
CA VAL A 910 9.56 6.43 -22.94
C VAL A 910 8.27 5.92 -23.60
N VAL A 911 7.43 5.18 -22.86
CA VAL A 911 6.15 4.64 -23.38
C VAL A 911 5.14 5.75 -23.70
N GLN A 912 5.13 6.84 -22.92
CA GLN A 912 4.26 8.00 -23.17
C GLN A 912 4.62 8.73 -24.48
N ASN A 913 5.91 8.87 -24.80
CA ASN A 913 6.35 9.46 -26.05
C ASN A 913 6.23 8.51 -27.25
N GLY A 914 6.48 7.21 -27.04
CA GLY A 914 6.54 6.20 -28.09
C GLY A 914 7.73 6.36 -29.04
N VAL A 915 7.64 5.72 -30.21
CA VAL A 915 8.63 5.87 -31.29
C VAL A 915 8.37 7.19 -32.03
N LYS A 916 9.37 8.07 -32.08
CA LYS A 916 9.38 9.27 -32.94
C LYS A 916 10.31 9.04 -34.13
N THR A 917 10.27 9.95 -35.10
CA THR A 917 11.22 10.00 -36.22
C THR A 917 12.03 11.29 -36.14
N ALA A 918 13.35 11.17 -36.21
CA ALA A 918 14.30 12.27 -36.16
C ALA A 918 14.93 12.51 -37.54
N TYR A 919 14.94 13.76 -37.98
CA TYR A 919 15.58 14.18 -39.23
C TYR A 919 16.91 14.86 -38.92
N VAL A 920 17.96 14.54 -39.68
CA VAL A 920 19.34 14.97 -39.39
C VAL A 920 19.84 15.88 -40.52
N THR A 921 20.33 17.05 -40.15
CA THR A 921 20.96 18.01 -41.07
C THR A 921 22.36 18.34 -40.57
N LYS A 922 23.38 18.27 -41.43
CA LYS A 922 24.74 18.72 -41.08
C LYS A 922 24.79 20.24 -41.23
N ILE A 923 25.28 20.94 -40.20
CA ILE A 923 25.41 22.41 -40.21
C ILE A 923 26.81 22.80 -40.70
N ASP A 924 27.83 22.21 -40.06
CA ASP A 924 29.25 22.39 -40.34
C ASP A 924 30.01 21.10 -39.97
N ASP A 925 31.34 21.12 -39.97
CA ASP A 925 32.16 19.95 -39.63
C ASP A 925 32.25 19.63 -38.12
N ASP A 926 31.78 20.52 -37.23
CA ASP A 926 31.68 20.27 -35.77
C ASP A 926 30.23 19.90 -35.34
N TYR A 927 29.17 20.27 -36.09
CA TYR A 927 27.77 20.20 -35.60
C TYR A 927 26.71 19.63 -36.56
N LEU A 928 25.78 18.87 -35.98
CA LEU A 928 24.51 18.43 -36.56
C LEU A 928 23.33 19.20 -35.93
N ARG A 929 22.31 19.47 -36.74
CA ARG A 929 20.93 19.77 -36.31
C ARG A 929 20.11 18.49 -36.37
N VAL A 930 19.28 18.25 -35.36
CA VAL A 930 18.31 17.14 -35.34
C VAL A 930 16.93 17.66 -34.99
N ASP A 931 15.96 17.39 -35.86
CA ASP A 931 14.57 17.85 -35.77
C ASP A 931 13.63 16.66 -35.54
N ILE A 932 12.78 16.74 -34.50
CA ILE A 932 11.83 15.70 -34.11
C ILE A 932 10.40 16.28 -34.12
N PRO A 933 9.66 16.19 -35.24
CA PRO A 933 8.29 16.73 -35.34
C PRO A 933 7.30 15.98 -34.44
N GLY A 934 6.33 16.69 -33.87
CA GLY A 934 5.34 16.10 -32.98
C GLY A 934 5.91 15.60 -31.64
N LEU A 935 7.04 16.17 -31.20
CA LEU A 935 7.59 16.06 -29.86
C LEU A 935 7.63 17.45 -29.22
N ASP A 936 6.85 17.63 -28.16
CA ASP A 936 6.94 18.76 -27.24
C ASP A 936 7.89 18.35 -26.10
N SER A 937 9.00 19.08 -25.92
CA SER A 937 9.95 18.81 -24.84
C SER A 937 10.76 20.04 -24.44
N HIS A 938 11.38 20.00 -23.26
CA HIS A 938 12.15 21.10 -22.70
C HIS A 938 13.35 20.62 -21.86
N GLY A 939 14.32 21.51 -21.60
CA GLY A 939 15.53 21.18 -20.86
C GLY A 939 16.42 20.20 -21.64
N HIS A 940 16.39 18.93 -21.25
CA HIS A 940 17.13 17.82 -21.85
C HIS A 940 16.20 16.62 -22.12
N VAL A 941 16.58 15.84 -23.13
CA VAL A 941 15.97 14.55 -23.47
C VAL A 941 17.05 13.48 -23.56
N TYR A 942 16.72 12.23 -23.26
CA TYR A 942 17.58 11.10 -23.63
C TYR A 942 16.96 10.40 -24.84
N LEU A 943 17.75 10.23 -25.90
CA LEU A 943 17.37 9.52 -27.11
C LEU A 943 18.04 8.16 -27.17
N TYR A 944 17.29 7.16 -27.62
CA TYR A 944 17.80 5.85 -28.00
C TYR A 944 17.65 5.68 -29.51
N PHE A 945 18.66 5.12 -30.17
CA PHE A 945 18.76 5.02 -31.63
C PHE A 945 18.71 3.56 -32.12
N PRO A 946 17.55 2.88 -32.06
CA PRO A 946 17.45 1.42 -32.25
C PRO A 946 17.83 0.89 -33.64
N THR A 947 18.09 1.77 -34.62
CA THR A 947 18.54 1.38 -35.97
C THR A 947 19.92 1.92 -36.34
N LEU A 948 20.68 2.50 -35.41
CA LEU A 948 22.07 2.93 -35.65
C LEU A 948 23.09 1.94 -35.11
N ASN A 949 22.80 1.30 -33.98
CA ASN A 949 23.65 0.28 -33.39
C ASN A 949 22.81 -0.84 -32.76
N TRP A 950 23.47 -1.93 -32.35
CA TRP A 950 22.83 -3.08 -31.69
C TRP A 950 22.54 -2.87 -30.20
N ARG A 951 22.94 -1.71 -29.65
CA ARG A 951 22.95 -1.41 -28.22
C ARG A 951 21.73 -0.59 -27.83
N LEU A 952 20.57 -1.22 -27.98
CA LEU A 952 19.24 -0.58 -27.86
C LEU A 952 18.97 0.08 -26.49
N TRP A 953 19.81 -0.18 -25.49
CA TRP A 953 19.78 0.38 -24.13
C TRP A 953 20.64 1.64 -23.94
N GLU A 954 21.45 2.06 -24.92
CA GLU A 954 22.26 3.28 -24.82
C GLU A 954 21.38 4.54 -24.91
N SER A 955 21.21 5.21 -23.76
CA SER A 955 20.46 6.46 -23.64
C SER A 955 21.41 7.66 -23.81
N HIS A 956 21.30 8.41 -24.91
CA HIS A 956 22.17 9.56 -25.17
C HIS A 956 21.48 10.89 -24.81
N PRO A 957 22.02 11.69 -23.86
CA PRO A 957 21.44 12.97 -23.45
C PRO A 957 21.72 14.10 -24.45
N PHE A 958 20.70 14.92 -24.74
CA PHE A 958 20.81 16.13 -25.55
C PHE A 958 19.95 17.27 -24.99
N SER A 959 20.43 18.50 -25.10
CA SER A 959 19.70 19.72 -24.69
C SER A 959 18.74 20.20 -25.78
N VAL A 960 17.54 20.60 -25.35
CA VAL A 960 16.45 21.09 -26.21
C VAL A 960 16.56 22.59 -26.41
N ILE A 961 16.49 23.04 -27.66
CA ILE A 961 16.55 24.47 -28.04
C ILE A 961 15.19 25.16 -27.91
N GLY A 962 14.10 24.39 -28.05
CA GLY A 962 12.71 24.85 -27.98
C GLY A 962 11.83 24.21 -29.06
N ASN A 963 10.52 24.42 -28.96
CA ASN A 963 9.55 23.97 -29.96
C ASN A 963 9.53 24.96 -31.14
N SER A 964 10.18 24.61 -32.23
CA SER A 964 10.35 25.53 -33.36
C SER A 964 9.14 25.53 -34.31
N ASN A 965 8.39 26.62 -34.34
CA ASN A 965 7.44 26.93 -35.41
C ASN A 965 8.21 27.34 -36.68
N LEU A 966 8.79 26.37 -37.39
CA LEU A 966 9.63 26.63 -38.58
C LEU A 966 8.80 27.02 -39.81
N GLY A 967 8.30 28.25 -39.80
CA GLY A 967 7.54 28.84 -40.91
C GLY A 967 8.45 29.38 -42.02
N SER A 968 8.33 28.81 -43.23
CA SER A 968 8.65 29.42 -44.52
C SER A 968 10.00 30.14 -44.67
N GLY A 969 11.06 29.40 -45.03
CA GLY A 969 12.29 29.94 -45.62
C GLY A 969 12.68 29.21 -46.90
N SER A 970 12.43 29.81 -48.07
CA SER A 970 12.74 29.20 -49.38
C SER A 970 14.21 29.42 -49.76
N ALA A 971 15.07 28.46 -49.40
CA ALA A 971 16.43 28.39 -49.94
C ALA A 971 16.40 27.77 -51.35
N GLU A 972 16.47 28.60 -52.39
CA GLU A 972 16.66 28.11 -53.76
C GLU A 972 18.05 27.51 -53.92
N ILE A 973 18.13 26.26 -54.42
CA ILE A 973 19.40 25.56 -54.65
C ILE A 973 20.04 26.06 -55.94
N ASN A 974 20.72 27.21 -55.87
CA ASN A 974 21.51 27.77 -56.97
C ASN A 974 22.80 26.95 -57.22
N THR A 975 22.64 25.80 -57.87
CA THR A 975 23.74 24.95 -58.33
C THR A 975 24.32 25.45 -59.66
N GLY A 976 25.01 26.60 -59.61
CA GLY A 976 25.58 27.31 -60.75
C GLY A 976 27.11 27.26 -60.86
N GLY A 977 27.75 26.17 -60.45
CA GLY A 977 29.21 26.00 -60.50
C GLY A 977 29.69 25.38 -61.82
N ASN A 978 30.45 26.12 -62.63
CA ASN A 978 31.04 25.60 -63.86
C ASN A 978 32.01 24.44 -63.57
N SER A 979 31.89 23.34 -64.33
CA SER A 979 32.88 22.26 -64.38
C SER A 979 33.32 22.03 -65.84
N PRO A 980 34.62 22.10 -66.15
CA PRO A 980 35.13 21.71 -67.46
C PRO A 980 34.98 20.20 -67.68
N LYS A 981 34.80 19.81 -68.94
CA LYS A 981 34.68 18.42 -69.39
C LYS A 981 35.92 17.60 -69.02
N ASP A 982 35.71 16.30 -68.85
CA ASP A 982 36.48 15.34 -69.64
C ASP A 982 35.62 14.13 -70.06
N SER A 983 36.06 13.42 -71.10
CA SER A 983 35.42 12.23 -71.70
C SER A 983 35.73 10.93 -70.91
N GLU A 984 35.10 9.77 -71.10
CA GLU A 984 34.61 9.05 -72.31
C GLU A 984 33.22 8.39 -72.06
N LYS A 985 32.31 8.21 -73.04
CA LYS A 985 32.26 7.15 -74.10
C LYS A 985 32.39 5.73 -73.49
N VAL A 986 31.51 4.75 -73.73
CA VAL A 986 30.87 4.28 -74.99
C VAL A 986 29.44 3.72 -74.75
N SER A 987 28.60 3.66 -75.79
CA SER A 987 27.20 3.15 -75.84
C SER A 987 27.09 1.99 -76.87
N PRO A 988 25.91 1.44 -77.28
CA PRO A 988 24.51 1.55 -76.81
C PRO A 988 23.95 0.17 -76.31
N ASN A 989 22.84 -0.50 -76.69
CA ASN A 989 21.75 -0.33 -77.67
C ASN A 989 20.57 -1.35 -77.48
N VAL A 990 19.42 -1.12 -78.17
CA VAL A 990 18.50 -2.14 -78.79
C VAL A 990 17.67 -3.07 -77.86
N HIS A 991 16.38 -3.42 -78.08
CA HIS A 991 15.28 -3.08 -79.06
C HIS A 991 13.97 -2.88 -78.22
N ASP A 992 12.99 -2.01 -78.52
CA ASP A 992 12.04 -1.86 -79.66
C ASP A 992 10.81 -2.82 -79.66
N GLY A 993 9.59 -2.24 -79.69
CA GLY A 993 8.28 -2.94 -79.76
C GLY A 993 7.09 -2.05 -79.30
N PRO A 994 6.05 -1.69 -80.11
CA PRO A 994 5.37 -0.39 -79.89
C PRO A 994 3.80 -0.33 -79.93
N VAL A 995 3.26 0.78 -79.37
CA VAL A 995 1.89 1.40 -79.49
C VAL A 995 0.63 0.55 -79.18
N ASP A 996 -0.57 1.07 -78.82
CA ASP A 996 -1.23 2.40 -78.75
C ASP A 996 -2.14 2.47 -77.48
N ALA A 997 -2.79 3.56 -77.04
CA ALA A 997 -2.47 5.00 -76.99
C ALA A 997 -3.58 5.76 -76.18
N SER A 998 -3.22 6.55 -75.15
CA SER A 998 -4.12 7.56 -74.56
C SER A 998 -3.36 8.62 -73.75
N SER A 999 -3.72 9.90 -73.90
CA SER A 999 -2.97 11.04 -73.35
C SER A 999 -3.29 11.39 -71.90
N SER A 1000 -2.27 11.58 -71.06
CA SER A 1000 -1.93 12.89 -70.45
C SER A 1000 -0.85 12.77 -69.35
N SER A 1001 0.22 13.56 -69.47
CA SER A 1001 1.38 13.50 -68.57
C SER A 1001 1.23 14.41 -67.35
N ALA A 1002 0.42 14.00 -66.37
CA ALA A 1002 0.35 14.66 -65.08
C ALA A 1002 1.53 14.24 -64.17
N SER A 1003 2.63 14.99 -64.21
CA SER A 1003 3.74 14.83 -63.26
C SER A 1003 3.26 15.16 -61.85
N SER A 1004 2.97 14.12 -61.05
CA SER A 1004 2.43 14.26 -59.71
C SER A 1004 3.50 14.77 -58.74
N ARG A 1005 3.64 16.10 -58.66
CA ARG A 1005 4.33 16.78 -57.54
C ARG A 1005 3.74 16.24 -56.23
N ALA A 1006 4.50 15.42 -55.52
CA ALA A 1006 4.14 14.97 -54.18
C ALA A 1006 4.24 16.17 -53.23
N SER A 1007 3.11 16.87 -53.03
CA SER A 1007 3.00 17.96 -52.07
C SER A 1007 3.17 17.39 -50.66
N VAL A 1008 4.37 17.50 -50.10
CA VAL A 1008 4.66 17.12 -48.72
C VAL A 1008 3.77 17.97 -47.81
N ARG A 1009 2.76 17.34 -47.19
CA ARG A 1009 1.87 18.02 -46.26
C ARG A 1009 2.67 18.50 -45.05
N HIS A 1010 2.43 19.74 -44.63
CA HIS A 1010 3.13 20.36 -43.51
C HIS A 1010 2.97 19.53 -42.23
N GLY A 1011 4.10 19.24 -41.56
CA GLY A 1011 4.11 18.58 -40.26
C GLY A 1011 3.83 19.57 -39.11
N PRO A 1012 3.40 19.08 -37.93
CA PRO A 1012 3.25 19.91 -36.74
C PRO A 1012 4.60 20.33 -36.15
N ALA A 1013 4.56 21.33 -35.26
CA ALA A 1013 5.72 21.78 -34.50
C ALA A 1013 6.43 20.64 -33.74
N GLY A 1014 7.70 20.86 -33.39
CA GLY A 1014 8.49 19.86 -32.69
C GLY A 1014 9.82 20.37 -32.14
N THR A 1015 10.53 19.45 -31.51
CA THR A 1015 11.78 19.67 -30.78
C THR A 1015 12.97 19.75 -31.75
N THR A 1016 13.78 20.80 -31.64
CA THR A 1016 15.09 20.90 -32.31
C THR A 1016 16.23 20.70 -31.30
N LEU A 1017 17.28 19.97 -31.72
CA LEU A 1017 18.52 19.72 -30.98
C LEU A 1017 19.74 20.13 -31.83
N TYR A 1018 20.80 20.64 -31.20
CA TYR A 1018 22.14 20.71 -31.81
C TYR A 1018 23.06 19.69 -31.14
N ILE A 1019 23.65 18.83 -31.95
CA ILE A 1019 24.49 17.72 -31.51
C ILE A 1019 25.90 17.96 -32.03
N ARG A 1020 26.89 17.96 -31.13
CA ARG A 1020 28.30 18.03 -31.53
C ARG A 1020 28.77 16.69 -32.07
N LEU A 1021 29.47 16.72 -33.19
CA LEU A 1021 30.11 15.55 -33.78
C LEU A 1021 31.23 15.03 -32.85
N GLN A 1022 31.19 13.72 -32.60
CA GLN A 1022 32.13 12.94 -31.81
C GLN A 1022 32.27 11.57 -32.46
N THR A 1023 33.08 10.68 -31.89
CA THR A 1023 33.13 9.27 -32.30
C THR A 1023 31.88 8.50 -31.84
N GLY A 1024 31.59 7.36 -32.49
CA GLY A 1024 30.50 6.47 -32.10
C GLY A 1024 29.13 6.88 -32.65
N THR A 1025 28.10 6.92 -31.81
CA THR A 1025 26.70 7.11 -32.24
C THR A 1025 26.48 8.42 -32.99
N THR A 1026 27.17 9.52 -32.64
CA THR A 1026 27.01 10.81 -33.32
C THR A 1026 27.67 10.89 -34.70
N SER A 1027 28.81 10.23 -34.92
CA SER A 1027 29.36 10.09 -36.28
C SER A 1027 28.53 9.13 -37.14
N SER A 1028 27.93 8.10 -36.53
CA SER A 1028 26.96 7.21 -37.21
C SER A 1028 25.67 7.95 -37.58
N LEU A 1029 25.24 8.91 -36.76
CA LEU A 1029 24.12 9.81 -37.04
C LEU A 1029 24.44 10.81 -38.17
N ALA A 1030 25.68 11.27 -38.25
CA ALA A 1030 26.16 12.11 -39.35
C ALA A 1030 26.05 11.42 -40.72
N GLN A 1031 26.24 10.10 -40.79
CA GLN A 1031 26.06 9.30 -42.01
C GLN A 1031 24.59 9.22 -42.48
N LYS A 1032 23.63 9.69 -41.66
CA LYS A 1032 22.20 9.82 -42.02
C LYS A 1032 21.79 11.26 -42.33
N ALA A 1033 22.72 12.23 -42.27
CA ALA A 1033 22.42 13.62 -42.58
C ALA A 1033 21.96 13.79 -44.04
N GLY A 1034 20.90 14.57 -44.26
CA GLY A 1034 20.32 14.78 -45.59
C GLY A 1034 19.50 13.61 -46.15
N SER A 1035 19.33 12.52 -45.39
CA SER A 1035 18.44 11.40 -45.76
C SER A 1035 16.98 11.84 -45.71
N ALA A 1036 16.23 11.61 -46.79
CA ALA A 1036 14.78 11.77 -46.82
C ALA A 1036 14.05 10.73 -45.92
N ILE A 1037 14.69 9.60 -45.64
CA ILE A 1037 14.24 8.61 -44.66
C ILE A 1037 14.81 9.02 -43.30
N GLY A 1038 13.94 9.47 -42.40
CA GLY A 1038 14.30 9.84 -41.03
C GLY A 1038 14.67 8.63 -40.16
N VAL A 1039 15.36 8.89 -39.06
CA VAL A 1039 15.84 7.89 -38.10
C VAL A 1039 14.77 7.63 -37.03
N PRO A 1040 14.31 6.40 -36.81
CA PRO A 1040 13.42 6.10 -35.68
C PRO A 1040 14.19 6.24 -34.34
N VAL A 1041 13.57 6.90 -33.37
CA VAL A 1041 14.13 7.14 -32.03
C VAL A 1041 13.10 6.86 -30.94
N LEU A 1042 13.55 6.35 -29.79
CA LEU A 1042 12.77 6.37 -28.55
C LEU A 1042 13.18 7.61 -27.73
N VAL A 1043 12.22 8.23 -27.05
CA VAL A 1043 12.42 9.51 -26.37
C VAL A 1043 12.05 9.42 -24.88
N GLU A 1044 13.04 9.63 -24.00
CA GLU A 1044 12.85 9.80 -22.56
C GLU A 1044 12.89 11.33 -22.27
N SER A 1045 11.74 11.95 -21.99
CA SER A 1045 11.60 13.41 -21.80
C SER A 1045 10.56 13.77 -20.74
N SER A 1046 10.48 15.01 -20.26
CA SER A 1046 11.52 16.05 -20.29
C SER A 1046 12.34 16.01 -19.00
N TYR A 1047 13.57 16.52 -19.01
CA TYR A 1047 14.40 16.65 -17.81
C TYR A 1047 15.02 18.05 -17.74
N GLY A 1048 14.80 18.77 -16.65
CA GLY A 1048 15.35 20.12 -16.48
C GLY A 1048 14.97 20.69 -15.13
N SER A 1049 14.76 22.01 -15.06
CA SER A 1049 14.19 22.69 -13.90
C SER A 1049 12.68 22.46 -13.76
N GLU A 1050 12.27 21.18 -13.74
CA GLU A 1050 10.94 20.70 -13.32
C GLU A 1050 10.76 20.90 -11.80
N SER A 1051 10.87 22.15 -11.32
CA SER A 1051 10.48 22.52 -9.95
C SER A 1051 8.97 22.38 -9.81
N LEU A 1052 8.50 21.83 -8.69
CA LEU A 1052 7.05 21.75 -8.37
C LEU A 1052 6.39 23.14 -8.20
N TYR A 1053 7.17 24.22 -8.22
CA TYR A 1053 6.73 25.60 -8.04
C TYR A 1053 6.79 26.37 -9.36
N PRO A 1054 5.65 26.77 -9.95
CA PRO A 1054 5.64 27.55 -11.19
C PRO A 1054 6.38 28.89 -11.05
N GLY A 1055 7.18 29.25 -12.06
CA GLY A 1055 7.95 30.51 -12.11
C GLY A 1055 9.36 30.43 -11.51
N ASP A 1056 9.74 29.31 -10.88
CA ASP A 1056 11.02 29.09 -10.20
C ASP A 1056 12.07 28.36 -11.08
N GLY A 1057 11.99 28.53 -12.40
CA GLY A 1057 12.96 27.98 -13.35
C GLY A 1057 14.36 28.56 -13.13
N HIS A 1058 15.39 27.70 -13.11
CA HIS A 1058 16.73 28.00 -12.55
C HIS A 1058 17.38 29.32 -13.05
N ALA A 1059 17.14 29.70 -14.31
CA ALA A 1059 17.70 30.89 -14.98
C ALA A 1059 16.64 31.90 -15.49
N GLN A 1060 15.36 31.76 -15.13
CA GLN A 1060 14.30 32.63 -15.67
C GLN A 1060 14.36 34.04 -15.02
N PRO A 1061 14.17 35.13 -15.80
CA PRO A 1061 14.04 36.49 -15.26
C PRO A 1061 12.89 36.59 -14.26
N SER A 1062 13.07 37.39 -13.21
CA SER A 1062 12.07 37.59 -12.15
C SER A 1062 11.92 39.07 -11.77
N THR A 1063 10.96 39.40 -10.91
CA THR A 1063 10.83 40.76 -10.34
C THR A 1063 12.01 41.16 -9.46
N ALA A 1064 12.70 40.18 -8.86
CA ALA A 1064 13.92 40.36 -8.07
C ALA A 1064 15.17 40.51 -8.95
N TYR A 1065 15.24 39.73 -10.03
CA TYR A 1065 16.34 39.70 -10.99
C TYR A 1065 15.80 39.89 -12.43
N PRO A 1066 15.45 41.12 -12.83
CA PRO A 1066 14.88 41.40 -14.15
C PRO A 1066 15.90 41.31 -15.30
N ASP A 1067 17.15 41.70 -15.09
CA ASP A 1067 18.20 41.67 -16.11
C ASP A 1067 18.77 40.24 -16.28
N LEU A 1068 19.09 39.87 -17.52
CA LEU A 1068 19.62 38.56 -17.88
C LEU A 1068 20.87 38.69 -18.77
N ILE A 1069 22.01 38.28 -18.22
CA ILE A 1069 23.27 38.08 -18.94
C ILE A 1069 23.46 36.59 -19.17
N THR A 1070 23.65 36.18 -20.41
CA THR A 1070 23.90 34.78 -20.80
C THR A 1070 25.27 34.64 -21.43
N ILE A 1071 26.03 33.62 -21.02
CA ILE A 1071 27.39 33.32 -21.49
C ILE A 1071 27.42 31.90 -22.03
N ALA A 1072 27.70 31.76 -23.34
CA ALA A 1072 27.69 30.49 -24.04
C ALA A 1072 29.07 30.13 -24.61
N GLY A 1073 29.43 28.84 -24.56
CA GLY A 1073 30.63 28.29 -25.19
C GLY A 1073 30.29 27.17 -26.18
N GLY A 1074 30.45 27.42 -27.48
CA GLY A 1074 30.10 26.47 -28.55
C GLY A 1074 28.63 26.02 -28.45
N VAL A 1075 28.40 24.71 -28.45
CA VAL A 1075 27.04 24.11 -28.30
C VAL A 1075 26.36 24.41 -26.95
N GLY A 1076 27.04 25.01 -25.97
CA GLY A 1076 26.42 25.49 -24.72
C GLY A 1076 25.28 26.49 -24.95
N ILE A 1077 25.22 27.12 -26.13
CA ILE A 1077 24.08 27.92 -26.60
C ILE A 1077 22.74 27.16 -26.54
N THR A 1078 22.74 25.83 -26.64
CA THR A 1078 21.52 24.99 -26.58
C THR A 1078 20.74 25.12 -25.28
N ALA A 1079 21.41 25.25 -24.13
CA ALA A 1079 20.74 25.45 -22.85
C ALA A 1079 20.25 26.90 -22.66
N VAL A 1080 20.90 27.85 -23.33
CA VAL A 1080 20.63 29.30 -23.21
C VAL A 1080 19.41 29.73 -24.03
N LEU A 1081 19.23 29.18 -25.23
CA LEU A 1081 18.17 29.60 -26.16
C LEU A 1081 16.74 29.53 -25.60
N PRO A 1082 16.32 28.46 -24.88
CA PRO A 1082 15.00 28.41 -24.24
C PRO A 1082 14.76 29.52 -23.21
N VAL A 1083 15.81 30.04 -22.59
CA VAL A 1083 15.69 31.09 -21.57
C VAL A 1083 15.51 32.47 -22.22
N LEU A 1084 16.24 32.73 -23.31
CA LEU A 1084 16.08 33.95 -24.11
C LEU A 1084 14.68 34.05 -24.74
N SER A 1085 14.15 32.94 -25.28
CA SER A 1085 12.88 32.91 -26.01
C SER A 1085 11.63 32.90 -25.11
N ASN A 1086 11.63 32.14 -24.01
CA ASN A 1086 10.43 31.99 -23.17
C ASN A 1086 10.07 33.26 -22.37
N ALA A 1087 11.01 34.19 -22.23
CA ALA A 1087 10.79 35.51 -21.63
C ALA A 1087 10.02 36.49 -22.56
N GLN A 1088 8.92 36.02 -23.16
CA GLN A 1088 7.94 36.80 -23.95
C GLN A 1088 6.49 36.61 -23.43
N SER A 1089 6.30 35.98 -22.25
CA SER A 1089 4.97 35.87 -21.64
C SER A 1089 4.38 37.23 -21.27
N LEU A 1090 3.06 37.30 -21.09
CA LEU A 1090 2.32 38.51 -20.69
C LEU A 1090 2.77 39.13 -19.34
N ASN A 1091 3.58 38.42 -18.56
CA ASN A 1091 4.15 38.88 -17.28
C ASN A 1091 5.70 38.98 -17.31
N ALA A 1092 6.33 39.02 -18.50
CA ALA A 1092 7.78 39.06 -18.62
C ALA A 1092 8.38 40.34 -17.98
N PRO A 1093 9.45 40.24 -17.17
CA PRO A 1093 10.16 41.42 -16.65
C PRO A 1093 10.74 42.29 -17.78
N LEU A 1094 10.65 43.61 -17.63
CA LEU A 1094 11.12 44.64 -18.57
C LEU A 1094 12.66 44.81 -18.58
N GLY A 1095 13.42 43.77 -18.23
CA GLY A 1095 14.88 43.81 -18.13
C GLY A 1095 15.59 43.60 -19.47
N THR A 1096 16.89 43.90 -19.49
CA THR A 1096 17.75 43.71 -20.65
C THR A 1096 18.18 42.26 -20.81
N LYS A 1097 18.24 41.79 -22.06
CA LYS A 1097 18.71 40.45 -22.44
C LYS A 1097 20.02 40.57 -23.19
N LYS A 1098 21.09 39.96 -22.68
CA LYS A 1098 22.44 40.00 -23.29
C LYS A 1098 22.97 38.58 -23.51
N LEU A 1099 23.62 38.35 -24.66
CA LEU A 1099 24.25 37.08 -25.02
C LEU A 1099 25.70 37.31 -25.45
N PHE A 1100 26.63 36.70 -24.71
CA PHE A 1100 28.05 36.67 -25.02
C PHE A 1100 28.44 35.24 -25.40
N TRP A 1101 28.71 34.98 -26.68
CA TRP A 1101 28.87 33.63 -27.22
C TRP A 1101 30.23 33.41 -27.89
N GLY A 1102 31.05 32.52 -27.30
CA GLY A 1102 32.34 32.14 -27.88
C GLY A 1102 32.23 30.87 -28.73
N VAL A 1103 32.65 30.95 -29.99
CA VAL A 1103 32.67 29.81 -30.94
C VAL A 1103 34.06 29.62 -31.55
N ARG A 1104 34.29 28.46 -32.17
CA ARG A 1104 35.53 28.19 -32.94
C ARG A 1104 35.40 28.77 -34.35
N ALA A 1105 36.54 29.04 -34.99
CA ALA A 1105 36.58 29.43 -36.40
C ALA A 1105 35.96 28.38 -37.36
N SER A 1106 35.96 27.09 -36.97
CA SER A 1106 35.28 25.99 -37.69
C SER A 1106 33.75 25.96 -37.54
N SER A 1107 33.18 26.78 -36.65
CA SER A 1107 31.80 26.65 -36.16
C SER A 1107 30.89 27.83 -36.54
N THR A 1108 31.19 28.52 -37.64
CA THR A 1108 30.42 29.68 -38.11
C THR A 1108 29.01 29.31 -38.57
N GLY A 1109 28.82 28.10 -39.13
CA GLY A 1109 27.50 27.60 -39.54
C GLY A 1109 26.51 27.52 -38.37
N LEU A 1110 26.97 27.06 -37.19
CA LEU A 1110 26.17 27.07 -35.96
C LEU A 1110 25.70 28.49 -35.59
N VAL A 1111 26.53 29.52 -35.79
CA VAL A 1111 26.17 30.93 -35.52
C VAL A 1111 25.03 31.38 -36.41
N THR A 1112 25.14 31.19 -37.73
CA THR A 1112 24.09 31.55 -38.68
C THR A 1112 22.77 30.80 -38.40
N SER A 1113 22.86 29.51 -38.04
CA SER A 1113 21.68 28.71 -37.66
C SER A 1113 20.99 29.27 -36.42
N VAL A 1114 21.74 29.61 -35.35
CA VAL A 1114 21.17 30.23 -34.15
C VAL A 1114 20.60 31.63 -34.40
N GLN A 1115 21.34 32.46 -35.13
CA GLN A 1115 20.94 33.82 -35.51
C GLN A 1115 19.59 33.82 -36.24
N SER A 1116 19.38 32.87 -37.16
CA SER A 1116 18.10 32.72 -37.87
C SER A 1116 16.92 32.32 -36.96
N ILE A 1117 17.15 31.54 -35.90
CA ILE A 1117 16.09 31.18 -34.94
C ILE A 1117 15.68 32.39 -34.09
N ILE A 1118 16.66 33.14 -33.58
CA ILE A 1118 16.39 34.35 -32.79
C ILE A 1118 15.72 35.42 -33.66
N ALA A 1119 16.24 35.71 -34.86
CA ALA A 1119 15.67 36.70 -35.78
C ALA A 1119 14.37 36.25 -36.50
N ALA A 1120 13.96 34.98 -36.37
CA ALA A 1120 12.61 34.51 -36.73
C ALA A 1120 11.60 34.69 -35.58
N SER A 1121 12.05 35.01 -34.38
CA SER A 1121 11.23 35.21 -33.18
C SER A 1121 10.85 36.68 -32.92
N SER A 1122 11.23 37.60 -33.83
CA SER A 1122 10.92 39.03 -33.76
C SER A 1122 9.81 39.44 -34.74
N VAL A 1123 8.92 40.34 -34.30
CA VAL A 1123 7.71 40.76 -35.03
C VAL A 1123 8.01 41.65 -36.24
N SER A 1124 9.08 42.44 -36.18
CA SER A 1124 9.51 43.40 -37.20
C SER A 1124 10.50 42.77 -38.21
N ALA A 1125 10.27 43.02 -39.50
CA ALA A 1125 11.18 42.56 -40.57
C ALA A 1125 12.39 43.48 -40.77
N GLU A 1126 12.24 44.76 -40.45
CA GLU A 1126 13.20 45.84 -40.75
C GLU A 1126 14.21 46.07 -39.61
N GLU A 1127 14.07 45.36 -38.49
CA GLU A 1127 14.82 45.57 -37.24
C GLU A 1127 15.77 44.41 -36.90
N LYS A 1128 15.96 43.47 -37.84
CA LYS A 1128 16.51 42.12 -37.56
C LYS A 1128 17.98 42.07 -37.16
N LEU A 1129 18.79 43.05 -37.57
CA LEU A 1129 20.14 43.27 -37.05
C LEU A 1129 20.47 44.76 -37.04
N THR A 1130 20.68 45.33 -35.86
CA THR A 1130 21.15 46.71 -35.67
C THR A 1130 22.40 46.74 -34.78
N PRO A 1131 23.43 47.54 -35.09
CA PRO A 1131 24.54 47.79 -34.18
C PRO A 1131 24.09 48.62 -32.98
N VAL A 1132 24.47 48.23 -31.77
CA VAL A 1132 24.15 49.00 -30.54
C VAL A 1132 25.07 50.22 -30.46
N PRO A 1133 24.55 51.47 -30.42
CA PRO A 1133 25.39 52.67 -30.40
C PRO A 1133 26.40 52.68 -29.25
N GLY A 1134 27.70 52.78 -29.59
CA GLY A 1134 28.78 52.87 -28.60
C GLY A 1134 29.19 51.56 -27.92
N ARG A 1135 28.73 50.39 -28.40
CA ARG A 1135 29.16 49.06 -27.90
C ARG A 1135 29.43 48.08 -29.05
N ASN A 1136 30.23 47.04 -28.80
CA ASN A 1136 30.52 45.97 -29.78
C ASN A 1136 29.39 44.92 -29.89
N LEU A 1137 28.13 45.35 -29.73
CA LEU A 1137 26.95 44.48 -29.67
C LEU A 1137 26.13 44.61 -30.97
N THR A 1138 25.59 43.49 -31.42
CA THR A 1138 24.59 43.42 -32.51
C THR A 1138 23.27 42.93 -31.93
N ARG A 1139 22.20 43.69 -32.15
CA ARG A 1139 20.87 43.34 -31.64
C ARG A 1139 20.21 42.31 -32.55
N TRP A 1140 19.83 41.15 -32.01
CA TRP A 1140 19.10 40.09 -32.71
C TRP A 1140 17.69 40.03 -32.10
N GLY A 1141 16.73 40.74 -32.70
CA GLY A 1141 15.39 40.89 -32.14
C GLY A 1141 15.38 41.71 -30.84
N ASP A 1142 15.03 41.09 -29.72
CA ASP A 1142 15.01 41.70 -28.39
C ASP A 1142 16.26 41.43 -27.53
N VAL A 1143 17.25 40.69 -28.07
CA VAL A 1143 18.50 40.33 -27.38
C VAL A 1143 19.69 41.10 -27.97
N ASP A 1144 20.53 41.69 -27.13
CA ASP A 1144 21.80 42.28 -27.56
C ASP A 1144 22.91 41.20 -27.53
N VAL A 1145 23.58 40.95 -28.67
CA VAL A 1145 24.45 39.79 -28.87
C VAL A 1145 25.87 40.20 -29.32
N GLU A 1146 26.88 39.66 -28.63
CA GLU A 1146 28.29 39.72 -29.02
C GLU A 1146 28.81 38.29 -29.23
N VAL A 1147 29.41 38.02 -30.39
CA VAL A 1147 29.95 36.71 -30.77
C VAL A 1147 31.44 36.81 -31.05
N THR A 1148 32.25 36.04 -30.34
CA THR A 1148 33.69 35.91 -30.62
C THR A 1148 33.98 34.62 -31.36
N VAL A 1149 34.74 34.71 -32.46
CA VAL A 1149 35.03 33.59 -33.37
C VAL A 1149 36.52 33.27 -33.34
N GLY A 1150 36.89 32.17 -32.70
CA GLY A 1150 38.28 31.72 -32.53
C GLY A 1150 39.02 32.36 -31.34
N GLU A 1151 38.50 33.46 -30.78
CA GLU A 1151 39.07 34.16 -29.63
C GLU A 1151 38.40 33.75 -28.30
N ARG A 1152 38.77 34.40 -27.19
CA ARG A 1152 38.16 34.23 -25.87
C ARG A 1152 37.76 35.59 -25.30
N PHE A 1153 36.57 35.66 -24.71
CA PHE A 1153 36.16 36.81 -23.91
C PHE A 1153 37.05 36.99 -22.66
N ASN A 1154 37.32 38.24 -22.32
CA ASN A 1154 37.83 38.63 -21.01
C ASN A 1154 36.62 38.80 -20.06
N PHE A 1155 36.20 37.70 -19.42
CA PHE A 1155 34.99 37.70 -18.57
C PHE A 1155 35.09 38.67 -17.40
N ARG A 1156 36.31 38.94 -16.90
CA ARG A 1156 36.54 39.98 -15.89
C ARG A 1156 36.07 41.34 -16.40
N ALA A 1157 36.69 41.85 -17.47
CA ALA A 1157 36.40 43.21 -17.97
C ALA A 1157 34.95 43.35 -18.44
N LEU A 1158 34.40 42.29 -19.05
CA LEU A 1158 33.03 42.22 -19.55
C LEU A 1158 32.00 42.29 -18.40
N LEU A 1159 32.14 41.47 -17.36
CA LEU A 1159 31.21 41.47 -16.23
C LEU A 1159 31.43 42.68 -15.32
N GLU A 1160 32.67 43.16 -15.15
CA GLU A 1160 32.94 44.42 -14.45
C GLU A 1160 32.29 45.61 -15.17
N ALA A 1161 32.25 45.64 -16.51
CA ALA A 1161 31.57 46.70 -17.27
C ALA A 1161 30.04 46.65 -17.21
N GLU A 1162 29.43 45.47 -17.16
CA GLU A 1162 27.95 45.32 -17.15
C GLU A 1162 27.32 45.33 -15.75
N LEU A 1163 28.08 45.01 -14.68
CA LEU A 1163 27.53 44.82 -13.32
C LEU A 1163 28.03 45.86 -12.28
N SER A 1164 28.82 46.85 -12.69
CA SER A 1164 29.36 47.89 -11.81
C SER A 1164 28.59 49.21 -11.88
N GLY A 1165 28.86 50.13 -10.93
CA GLY A 1165 28.29 51.47 -10.93
C GLY A 1165 26.77 51.45 -10.75
N GLN A 1166 26.03 52.20 -11.59
CA GLN A 1166 24.58 52.29 -11.51
C GLN A 1166 23.85 50.97 -11.86
N ALA A 1167 24.51 50.04 -12.56
CA ALA A 1167 23.94 48.72 -12.83
C ALA A 1167 23.95 47.81 -11.59
N ALA A 1168 24.86 48.04 -10.63
CA ALA A 1168 25.07 47.16 -9.48
C ALA A 1168 23.84 47.05 -8.54
N THR A 1169 22.91 48.01 -8.61
CA THR A 1169 21.67 48.02 -7.81
C THR A 1169 20.49 47.31 -8.48
N VAL A 1170 20.59 46.93 -9.76
CA VAL A 1170 19.55 46.18 -10.48
C VAL A 1170 19.87 44.69 -10.42
N GLY A 1171 18.88 43.87 -10.07
CA GLY A 1171 19.06 42.43 -9.97
C GLY A 1171 19.37 41.81 -11.33
N THR A 1172 20.56 41.24 -11.48
CA THR A 1172 20.99 40.58 -12.72
C THR A 1172 21.21 39.08 -12.51
N THR A 1173 20.58 38.25 -13.34
CA THR A 1173 20.90 36.83 -13.46
C THR A 1173 22.04 36.64 -14.46
N VAL A 1174 23.11 35.97 -14.06
CA VAL A 1174 24.25 35.61 -14.93
C VAL A 1174 24.24 34.10 -15.15
N MET A 1175 23.74 33.68 -16.31
CA MET A 1175 23.64 32.29 -16.74
C MET A 1175 24.85 31.89 -17.57
N VAL A 1176 25.47 30.75 -17.28
CA VAL A 1176 26.67 30.26 -17.99
C VAL A 1176 26.48 28.80 -18.43
N CYS A 1177 26.78 28.52 -19.70
CA CYS A 1177 26.81 27.15 -20.25
C CYS A 1177 27.98 26.98 -21.23
N GLY A 1178 28.94 26.10 -20.91
CA GLY A 1178 30.11 25.86 -21.75
C GLY A 1178 31.21 25.05 -21.07
N PRO A 1179 32.48 25.17 -21.51
CA PRO A 1179 33.61 24.42 -20.94
C PRO A 1179 33.83 24.73 -19.45
N ALA A 1180 34.21 23.71 -18.66
CA ALA A 1180 34.42 23.80 -17.21
C ALA A 1180 35.23 25.03 -16.74
N GLY A 1181 36.35 25.34 -17.40
CA GLY A 1181 37.19 26.50 -17.04
C GLY A 1181 36.53 27.86 -17.32
N MET A 1182 35.61 27.92 -18.30
CA MET A 1182 34.83 29.12 -18.62
C MET A 1182 33.78 29.39 -17.52
N ALA A 1183 33.12 28.34 -17.05
CA ALA A 1183 32.18 28.43 -15.93
C ALA A 1183 32.89 28.76 -14.61
N ASP A 1184 34.04 28.15 -14.35
CA ASP A 1184 34.87 28.49 -13.17
C ASP A 1184 35.33 29.96 -13.22
N GLU A 1185 35.83 30.47 -14.36
CA GLU A 1185 36.23 31.87 -14.50
C GLU A 1185 35.06 32.83 -14.25
N ALA A 1186 33.91 32.60 -14.89
CA ALA A 1186 32.71 33.41 -14.70
C ALA A 1186 32.19 33.37 -13.25
N ARG A 1187 32.14 32.20 -12.61
CA ARG A 1187 31.79 32.03 -11.18
C ARG A 1187 32.68 32.89 -10.28
N ASN A 1188 34.00 32.88 -10.50
CA ASN A 1188 34.93 33.67 -9.69
C ASN A 1188 34.70 35.18 -9.86
N VAL A 1189 34.41 35.65 -11.07
CA VAL A 1189 34.13 37.07 -11.33
C VAL A 1189 32.78 37.50 -10.74
N VAL A 1190 31.69 36.75 -10.99
CA VAL A 1190 30.36 37.06 -10.45
C VAL A 1190 30.34 37.02 -8.92
N THR A 1191 30.98 36.02 -8.30
CA THR A 1191 31.09 35.98 -6.82
C THR A 1191 32.02 37.04 -6.26
N ALA A 1192 33.03 37.53 -7.00
CA ALA A 1192 33.79 38.70 -6.59
C ALA A 1192 32.92 39.97 -6.60
N LEU A 1193 32.13 40.20 -7.67
CA LEU A 1193 31.27 41.36 -7.81
C LEU A 1193 30.13 41.38 -6.77
N GLY A 1194 29.50 40.23 -6.50
CA GLY A 1194 28.47 40.09 -5.46
C GLY A 1194 28.96 40.46 -4.05
N ARG A 1195 30.22 40.14 -3.70
CA ARG A 1195 30.84 40.59 -2.43
C ARG A 1195 31.01 42.10 -2.36
N HIS A 1196 31.40 42.73 -3.47
CA HIS A 1196 31.58 44.19 -3.58
C HIS A 1196 30.27 44.96 -3.69
N GLY A 1197 29.11 44.28 -3.78
CA GLY A 1197 27.79 44.87 -3.59
C GLY A 1197 26.82 44.72 -4.76
N ALA A 1198 27.22 44.12 -5.87
CA ALA A 1198 26.32 43.87 -7.00
C ALA A 1198 25.18 42.91 -6.62
N VAL A 1199 23.95 43.19 -7.06
CA VAL A 1199 22.80 42.31 -6.86
C VAL A 1199 22.77 41.27 -7.98
N VAL A 1200 23.45 40.13 -7.76
CA VAL A 1200 23.67 39.12 -8.80
C VAL A 1200 23.21 37.73 -8.37
N ARG A 1201 22.68 36.96 -9.33
CA ARG A 1201 22.39 35.53 -9.21
C ARG A 1201 23.22 34.79 -10.25
N TYR A 1202 24.19 33.98 -9.81
CA TYR A 1202 24.93 33.08 -10.71
C TYR A 1202 24.10 31.82 -10.98
N VAL A 1203 24.11 31.35 -12.23
CA VAL A 1203 23.48 30.09 -12.64
C VAL A 1203 24.40 29.37 -13.62
N GLU A 1204 24.77 28.12 -13.33
CA GLU A 1204 25.50 27.27 -14.26
C GLU A 1204 24.60 26.14 -14.76
N GLU A 1205 24.29 26.16 -16.05
CA GLU A 1205 23.70 25.01 -16.73
C GLU A 1205 24.82 24.20 -17.38
N ALA A 1206 25.21 23.09 -16.74
CA ALA A 1206 26.27 22.22 -17.20
C ALA A 1206 25.82 20.76 -17.17
N PHE A 1207 25.60 20.18 -18.35
CA PHE A 1207 25.34 18.75 -18.48
C PHE A 1207 26.66 17.96 -18.36
N ALA A 1208 27.13 17.82 -17.12
CA ALA A 1208 28.31 17.05 -16.77
C ALA A 1208 27.94 15.63 -16.29
N TRP A 1209 28.56 14.61 -16.90
CA TRP A 1209 28.51 13.21 -16.48
C TRP A 1209 29.77 12.86 -15.69
#